data_AF-A0A1Y3VNW5-F1
#
_entry.id   AF-A0A1Y3VNW5-F1
#
_cell.length_a   1.000
_cell.length_b   1.000
_cell.length_c   1.000
_cell.angle_alpha   90.00
_cell.angle_beta   90.00
_cell.angle_gamma   90.00
#
_symmetry.space_group_name_H-M   'P 1'
#
loop_
_entity.id
_entity.type
_entity.pdbx_description
1 polymer ?
#
loop_
_entity_poly.entity_id
_entity_poly.type
_entity_poly.pdbx_seq_one_letter_code
_entity_poly.pdbx_strand_id
1 'polypeptide(L)'
;MKRYLFFPLCVAAALLAGCAEDFPTRLNHQYYEDDTPPAKPDITEQTVSLGTYNLWISNKGTGDYVWTNRRDVLAQSIVNNGWDIFGFQEANTTIQSELPTLVADKGGNYEWWFVGRDSQDGKSGEALGIAYNPERFALSEQHFYWLSATPDEMSYGWDEVGYHRIACCAVVTDKLYGKQFFLTVTHLPLADMARSEAAKLIIEREQMYNTKGMPSVLVGDMNATPDDAASSTFRSYWEDARKAVDARFISGPLGTFNGHKITADLSVETARIDYIYTRGSLALKSYKVDNSVFGNIYPSDHCPVTIQVDFDFDAPEAPAIEGAGTEDDPWQINSSADWNAVAESINGAGADARYLSTHYYVLTADIDFKNQAAVPISFNAESLIYFQGLFDGRGHALRNVKTTASGSSYGLFGGNDGTIRDLVVENLSLSTAYKTAGGVVGTNRGVIDGVTFQGSIVGTGAAAVLGGITGQNQGVVINCGNRGGAIEAGEATKSENLGGIVGQVSKGSDEVGNYIINCYSWIERIVSSNNNIGGIVGIVSDDSFVINCYATLGEVTQNDSYASSVGYNKKGNVWNVYGNAACPSGKANTNWIVGNDSKKAGSVWAESVGALLSLDGMKTGAVTVPSSQEECASFVEALNAGAGLYEALTAETLPTKPETAVRRWVASDSCPVLE
;
A
#
# COMPACT_ATOMS: atom_id res chain seq x y z
N MET A 1 -41.51 -20.81 -51.03
CA MET A 1 -42.80 -20.73 -50.30
C MET A 1 -42.55 -21.14 -48.85
N LYS A 2 -43.20 -20.45 -47.94
CA LYS A 2 -43.11 -20.50 -46.47
C LYS A 2 -43.17 -21.91 -45.83
N ARG A 3 -42.36 -22.07 -44.75
CA ARG A 3 -42.73 -22.44 -43.36
C ARG A 3 -42.91 -23.93 -42.93
N TYR A 4 -42.08 -24.34 -41.97
CA TYR A 4 -42.37 -24.70 -40.55
C TYR A 4 -41.90 -26.07 -40.01
N LEU A 5 -41.28 -25.96 -38.83
CA LEU A 5 -41.26 -26.84 -37.64
C LEU A 5 -40.65 -28.24 -37.73
N PHE A 6 -39.52 -28.41 -37.03
CA PHE A 6 -39.32 -29.51 -36.08
C PHE A 6 -38.48 -29.01 -34.89
N PHE A 7 -39.10 -28.95 -33.72
CA PHE A 7 -38.43 -28.91 -32.41
C PHE A 7 -38.31 -30.36 -31.92
N PRO A 8 -37.18 -30.76 -31.35
CA PRO A 8 -37.22 -31.70 -30.25
C PRO A 8 -36.72 -31.04 -28.95
N LEU A 9 -37.47 -31.31 -27.89
CA LEU A 9 -37.11 -31.12 -26.49
C LEU A 9 -35.65 -31.53 -26.24
N CYS A 10 -34.81 -30.58 -25.82
CA CYS A 10 -33.67 -30.86 -24.98
C CYS A 10 -34.04 -30.45 -23.55
N VAL A 11 -34.40 -31.45 -22.75
CA VAL A 11 -34.48 -31.34 -21.29
C VAL A 11 -33.08 -31.00 -20.79
N ALA A 12 -32.87 -29.75 -20.41
CA ALA A 12 -31.71 -29.37 -19.61
C ALA A 12 -31.92 -29.94 -18.20
N ALA A 13 -31.29 -31.08 -17.92
CA ALA A 13 -31.14 -31.58 -16.57
C ALA A 13 -30.21 -30.61 -15.83
N ALA A 14 -30.79 -29.72 -15.02
CA ALA A 14 -30.05 -29.01 -14.00
C ALA A 14 -29.56 -30.03 -12.98
N LEU A 15 -28.26 -30.34 -13.03
CA LEU A 15 -27.55 -31.04 -11.96
C LEU A 15 -27.53 -30.09 -10.76
N LEU A 16 -28.54 -30.21 -9.90
CA LEU A 16 -28.43 -29.79 -8.49
C LEU A 16 -27.39 -30.72 -7.86
N ALA A 17 -26.14 -30.27 -7.83
CA ALA A 17 -25.14 -30.80 -6.92
C ALA A 17 -25.57 -30.36 -5.51
N GLY A 18 -26.50 -31.13 -4.91
CA GLY A 18 -26.75 -31.01 -3.49
C GLY A 18 -25.50 -31.47 -2.76
N CYS A 19 -24.71 -30.52 -2.26
CA CYS A 19 -23.77 -30.80 -1.18
C CYS A 19 -24.60 -31.41 -0.05
N ALA A 20 -24.29 -32.66 0.33
CA ALA A 20 -24.84 -33.20 1.56
C ALA A 20 -24.43 -32.26 2.69
N GLU A 21 -25.37 -31.80 3.53
CA GLU A 21 -25.00 -31.04 4.72
C GLU A 21 -24.12 -31.93 5.60
N ASP A 22 -22.85 -31.54 5.78
CA ASP A 22 -21.88 -32.27 6.61
C ASP A 22 -22.36 -32.41 8.07
N PHE A 23 -23.31 -31.57 8.49
CA PHE A 23 -23.88 -31.53 9.82
C PHE A 23 -25.39 -31.29 9.76
N PRO A 24 -26.23 -32.07 10.47
CA PRO A 24 -27.65 -31.75 10.61
C PRO A 24 -27.83 -30.38 11.27
N THR A 25 -28.38 -29.41 10.52
CA THR A 25 -28.59 -28.04 11.00
C THR A 25 -30.04 -27.84 11.43
N ARG A 26 -30.27 -27.24 12.61
CA ARG A 26 -31.62 -26.88 13.06
C ARG A 26 -31.61 -25.53 13.76
N LEU A 27 -32.68 -24.75 13.57
CA LEU A 27 -32.94 -23.61 14.46
C LEU A 27 -33.24 -24.14 15.85
N ASN A 28 -32.75 -23.44 16.87
CA ASN A 28 -33.18 -23.73 18.23
C ASN A 28 -34.58 -23.16 18.46
N HIS A 29 -35.61 -24.00 18.24
CA HIS A 29 -37.02 -23.59 18.22
C HIS A 29 -37.62 -23.31 19.61
N GLN A 30 -36.85 -23.39 20.71
CA GLN A 30 -37.35 -23.04 22.05
C GLN A 30 -37.75 -21.55 22.20
N TYR A 31 -37.56 -20.72 21.17
CA TYR A 31 -37.74 -19.27 21.21
C TYR A 31 -38.65 -18.72 20.10
N TYR A 32 -39.42 -19.58 19.41
CA TYR A 32 -40.42 -19.17 18.41
C TYR A 32 -41.84 -19.50 18.92
N GLU A 33 -42.71 -18.49 19.07
CA GLU A 33 -44.15 -18.66 19.33
C GLU A 33 -45.03 -17.96 18.26
N ASP A 34 -44.53 -17.77 17.03
CA ASP A 34 -45.36 -17.19 15.97
C ASP A 34 -45.36 -18.06 14.71
N ASP A 35 -46.50 -18.71 14.45
CA ASP A 35 -46.80 -19.49 13.24
C ASP A 35 -47.15 -18.57 12.04
N THR A 36 -47.06 -17.24 12.19
CA THR A 36 -47.28 -16.29 11.09
C THR A 36 -46.10 -16.37 10.11
N PRO A 37 -46.33 -16.61 8.81
CA PRO A 37 -45.27 -16.57 7.80
C PRO A 37 -44.55 -15.22 7.89
N PRO A 38 -43.21 -15.20 8.00
CA PRO A 38 -42.47 -13.95 8.13
C PRO A 38 -42.78 -13.05 6.94
N ALA A 39 -43.09 -11.79 7.22
CA ALA A 39 -43.25 -10.79 6.17
C ALA A 39 -41.94 -10.73 5.37
N LYS A 40 -42.02 -10.71 4.05
CA LYS A 40 -40.82 -10.63 3.22
C LYS A 40 -40.39 -9.17 3.08
N PRO A 41 -39.16 -8.81 3.47
CA PRO A 41 -38.66 -7.47 3.22
C PRO A 41 -38.53 -7.21 1.71
N ASP A 42 -38.57 -5.94 1.33
CA ASP A 42 -38.32 -5.51 -0.05
C ASP A 42 -36.81 -5.48 -0.31
N ILE A 43 -36.32 -6.59 -0.86
CA ILE A 43 -34.90 -6.83 -1.15
C ILE A 43 -34.67 -6.68 -2.64
N THR A 44 -33.64 -5.92 -2.98
CA THR A 44 -33.17 -5.74 -4.35
C THR A 44 -31.77 -6.30 -4.49
N GLU A 45 -31.24 -6.31 -5.72
CA GLU A 45 -29.84 -6.67 -5.99
C GLU A 45 -28.83 -5.72 -5.33
N GLN A 46 -29.24 -4.49 -5.00
CA GLN A 46 -28.41 -3.49 -4.31
C GLN A 46 -28.36 -3.70 -2.80
N THR A 47 -29.30 -4.47 -2.24
CA THR A 47 -29.36 -4.66 -0.80
C THR A 47 -28.13 -5.41 -0.30
N VAL A 48 -27.51 -4.89 0.75
CA VAL A 48 -26.33 -5.46 1.40
C VAL A 48 -26.77 -6.33 2.57
N SER A 49 -26.31 -7.59 2.60
CA SER A 49 -26.36 -8.48 3.77
C SER A 49 -25.13 -8.23 4.66
N LEU A 50 -25.31 -7.46 5.74
CA LEU A 50 -24.22 -7.05 6.64
C LEU A 50 -24.31 -7.76 7.99
N GLY A 51 -23.22 -8.38 8.43
CA GLY A 51 -23.17 -9.18 9.66
C GLY A 51 -22.21 -8.69 10.75
N THR A 52 -22.39 -9.25 11.95
CA THR A 52 -21.37 -9.27 13.01
C THR A 52 -21.31 -10.59 13.72
N TYR A 53 -20.10 -11.06 14.04
CA TYR A 53 -19.90 -12.35 14.69
C TYR A 53 -18.63 -12.43 15.54
N ASN A 54 -18.79 -12.60 16.86
CA ASN A 54 -17.69 -13.04 17.71
C ASN A 54 -17.41 -14.54 17.45
N LEU A 55 -16.20 -14.84 16.97
CA LEU A 55 -15.80 -16.17 16.50
C LEU A 55 -15.36 -17.10 17.62
N TRP A 56 -15.09 -16.53 18.80
CA TRP A 56 -14.47 -17.15 19.97
C TRP A 56 -13.11 -17.80 19.70
N ILE A 57 -12.11 -17.48 20.52
CA ILE A 57 -10.74 -17.95 20.28
C ILE A 57 -10.59 -19.48 20.22
N SER A 58 -9.67 -19.97 19.39
CA SER A 58 -9.48 -21.41 19.14
C SER A 58 -8.96 -22.21 20.35
N ASN A 59 -8.22 -21.58 21.25
CA ASN A 59 -7.39 -22.27 22.25
C ASN A 59 -8.06 -22.48 23.62
N LYS A 60 -9.30 -22.01 23.82
CA LYS A 60 -10.08 -22.22 25.06
C LYS A 60 -11.08 -23.37 24.99
N GLY A 61 -11.23 -24.01 23.83
CA GLY A 61 -12.14 -25.12 23.59
C GLY A 61 -11.88 -26.37 24.44
N THR A 62 -12.94 -27.01 24.92
CA THR A 62 -12.89 -28.35 25.54
C THR A 62 -14.03 -29.24 25.01
N GLY A 63 -13.86 -30.56 25.04
CA GLY A 63 -14.86 -31.50 24.52
C GLY A 63 -15.21 -31.22 23.04
N ASP A 64 -16.50 -31.09 22.75
CA ASP A 64 -17.00 -30.80 21.39
C ASP A 64 -16.58 -29.41 20.87
N TYR A 65 -16.15 -28.51 21.76
CA TYR A 65 -15.74 -27.14 21.44
C TYR A 65 -14.24 -26.99 21.19
N VAL A 66 -13.44 -28.06 21.27
CA VAL A 66 -12.04 -28.03 20.81
C VAL A 66 -11.99 -27.58 19.35
N TRP A 67 -11.06 -26.70 19.00
CA TRP A 67 -10.97 -26.07 17.67
C TRP A 67 -11.12 -27.04 16.50
N THR A 68 -10.45 -28.20 16.57
CA THR A 68 -10.50 -29.23 15.53
C THR A 68 -11.90 -29.75 15.23
N ASN A 69 -12.81 -29.70 16.22
CA ASN A 69 -14.19 -30.15 16.08
C ASN A 69 -15.13 -29.01 15.68
N ARG A 70 -14.79 -27.77 16.05
CA ARG A 70 -15.64 -26.59 15.86
C ARG A 70 -15.37 -25.84 14.56
N ARG A 71 -14.15 -25.88 14.02
CA ARG A 71 -13.70 -25.03 12.90
C ARG A 71 -14.53 -25.20 11.63
N ASP A 72 -14.89 -26.43 11.27
CA ASP A 72 -15.71 -26.71 10.08
C ASP A 72 -17.15 -26.26 10.26
N VAL A 73 -17.67 -26.37 11.48
CA VAL A 73 -19.00 -25.89 11.87
C VAL A 73 -19.05 -24.36 11.87
N LEU A 74 -18.01 -23.69 12.36
CA LEU A 74 -17.87 -22.24 12.31
C LEU A 74 -17.79 -21.73 10.87
N ALA A 75 -16.96 -22.36 10.02
CA ALA A 75 -16.85 -22.02 8.61
C ALA A 75 -18.19 -22.18 7.88
N GLN A 76 -18.89 -23.29 8.10
CA GLN A 76 -20.22 -23.52 7.51
C GLN A 76 -21.25 -22.50 7.99
N SER A 77 -21.22 -22.11 9.28
CA SER A 77 -22.10 -21.08 9.82
C SER A 77 -21.91 -19.73 9.12
N ILE A 78 -20.66 -19.33 8.87
CA ILE A 78 -20.35 -18.09 8.13
C ILE A 78 -20.93 -18.15 6.72
N VAL A 79 -20.73 -19.26 5.99
CA VAL A 79 -21.28 -19.44 4.64
C VAL A 79 -22.81 -19.44 4.64
N ASN A 80 -23.45 -20.12 5.60
CA ASN A 80 -24.91 -20.22 5.70
C ASN A 80 -25.59 -18.88 6.02
N ASN A 81 -24.90 -17.95 6.69
CA ASN A 81 -25.44 -16.62 6.94
C ASN A 81 -25.43 -15.73 5.68
N GLY A 82 -24.63 -16.07 4.66
CA GLY A 82 -24.69 -15.42 3.34
C GLY A 82 -24.43 -13.91 3.40
N TRP A 83 -23.40 -13.48 4.14
CA TRP A 83 -23.04 -12.08 4.21
C TRP A 83 -22.33 -11.61 2.95
N ASP A 84 -22.64 -10.39 2.56
CA ASP A 84 -21.90 -9.60 1.60
C ASP A 84 -20.61 -9.07 2.26
N ILE A 85 -20.74 -8.67 3.54
CA ILE A 85 -19.67 -8.12 4.37
C ILE A 85 -20.02 -8.32 5.85
N PHE A 86 -19.05 -8.62 6.71
CA PHE A 86 -19.30 -8.72 8.16
C PHE A 86 -18.07 -8.33 8.99
N GLY A 87 -18.35 -7.81 10.18
CA GLY A 87 -17.33 -7.60 11.21
C GLY A 87 -17.18 -8.84 12.08
N PHE A 88 -15.95 -9.17 12.48
CA PHE A 88 -15.70 -10.31 13.36
C PHE A 88 -14.79 -9.95 14.54
N GLN A 89 -14.89 -10.73 15.61
CA GLN A 89 -14.13 -10.56 16.86
C GLN A 89 -13.50 -11.88 17.31
N GLU A 90 -12.51 -11.81 18.21
CA GLU A 90 -11.81 -12.94 18.82
C GLU A 90 -11.06 -13.89 17.85
N ALA A 91 -10.54 -13.36 16.74
CA ALA A 91 -9.71 -14.12 15.82
C ALA A 91 -8.26 -14.20 16.32
N ASN A 92 -7.93 -15.22 17.12
CA ASN A 92 -6.53 -15.49 17.48
C ASN A 92 -5.72 -16.03 16.27
N THR A 93 -4.40 -16.18 16.41
CA THR A 93 -3.49 -16.56 15.31
C THR A 93 -3.93 -17.81 14.55
N THR A 94 -4.47 -18.83 15.23
CA THR A 94 -4.96 -20.05 14.57
C THR A 94 -6.17 -19.77 13.68
N ILE A 95 -7.13 -18.96 14.15
CA ILE A 95 -8.30 -18.57 13.36
C ILE A 95 -7.85 -17.76 12.14
N GLN A 96 -6.94 -16.79 12.33
CA GLN A 96 -6.39 -15.99 11.24
C GLN A 96 -5.76 -16.85 10.13
N SER A 97 -5.05 -17.93 10.50
CA SER A 97 -4.39 -18.81 9.53
C SER A 97 -5.30 -19.87 8.89
N GLU A 98 -6.29 -20.39 9.63
CA GLU A 98 -7.07 -21.56 9.18
C GLU A 98 -8.46 -21.19 8.64
N LEU A 99 -9.17 -20.27 9.31
CA LEU A 99 -10.59 -20.02 9.02
C LEU A 99 -10.85 -19.48 7.61
N PRO A 100 -10.03 -18.56 7.04
CA PRO A 100 -10.23 -18.10 5.66
C PRO A 100 -10.26 -19.23 4.63
N THR A 101 -9.34 -20.20 4.76
CA THR A 101 -9.27 -21.37 3.87
C THR A 101 -10.47 -22.27 4.07
N LEU A 102 -10.86 -22.54 5.32
CA LEU A 102 -12.05 -23.38 5.61
C LEU A 102 -13.33 -22.76 5.07
N VAL A 103 -13.50 -21.44 5.17
CA VAL A 103 -14.65 -20.73 4.61
C VAL A 103 -14.65 -20.81 3.09
N ALA A 104 -13.48 -20.67 2.45
CA ALA A 104 -13.34 -20.85 1.01
C ALA A 104 -13.69 -22.29 0.55
N ASP A 105 -13.22 -23.30 1.27
CA ASP A 105 -13.53 -24.71 1.00
C ASP A 105 -15.02 -25.04 1.14
N LYS A 106 -15.75 -24.29 1.99
CA LYS A 106 -17.21 -24.37 2.13
C LYS A 106 -17.98 -23.52 1.11
N GLY A 107 -17.29 -22.85 0.19
CA GLY A 107 -17.90 -22.05 -0.88
C GLY A 107 -18.10 -20.57 -0.56
N GLY A 108 -17.54 -20.07 0.54
CA GLY A 108 -17.48 -18.63 0.81
C GLY A 108 -16.41 -17.94 -0.05
N ASN A 109 -16.63 -16.68 -0.42
CA ASN A 109 -15.64 -15.87 -1.13
C ASN A 109 -15.45 -14.56 -0.38
N TYR A 110 -14.40 -14.46 0.43
CA TYR A 110 -14.12 -13.29 1.25
C TYR A 110 -12.64 -12.94 1.21
N GLU A 111 -12.34 -11.65 1.10
CA GLU A 111 -11.09 -11.10 1.60
C GLU A 111 -11.22 -10.74 3.07
N TRP A 112 -10.13 -10.92 3.83
CA TRP A 112 -10.10 -10.77 5.28
C TRP A 112 -9.09 -9.71 5.67
N TRP A 113 -9.56 -8.66 6.33
CA TRP A 113 -8.72 -7.67 6.98
C TRP A 113 -8.69 -7.91 8.48
N PHE A 114 -7.59 -8.47 8.97
CA PHE A 114 -7.34 -8.71 10.39
C PHE A 114 -6.57 -7.55 11.03
N VAL A 115 -6.98 -7.16 12.23
CA VAL A 115 -6.26 -6.19 13.07
C VAL A 115 -6.07 -6.80 14.45
N GLY A 116 -4.82 -7.13 14.77
CA GLY A 116 -4.39 -7.70 16.05
C GLY A 116 -4.17 -6.63 17.12
N ARG A 117 -4.56 -6.90 18.36
CA ARG A 117 -4.54 -5.93 19.46
C ARG A 117 -3.23 -5.88 20.26
N ASP A 118 -2.32 -6.84 20.04
CA ASP A 118 -1.12 -7.07 20.87
C ASP A 118 0.19 -6.68 20.16
N SER A 119 0.13 -5.81 19.14
CA SER A 119 1.31 -5.14 18.58
C SER A 119 0.97 -3.75 18.03
N GLN A 120 1.93 -2.82 18.14
CA GLN A 120 1.78 -1.44 17.66
C GLN A 120 1.43 -1.33 16.15
N ASP A 121 1.85 -2.30 15.35
CA ASP A 121 1.57 -2.37 13.92
C ASP A 121 0.24 -3.10 13.58
N GLY A 122 -0.51 -3.54 14.59
CA GLY A 122 -1.82 -4.17 14.42
C GLY A 122 -1.77 -5.59 13.86
N LYS A 123 -0.64 -6.30 13.95
CA LYS A 123 -0.45 -7.63 13.32
C LYS A 123 -0.47 -8.83 14.26
N SER A 124 -0.33 -8.61 15.57
CA SER A 124 -0.15 -9.70 16.54
C SER A 124 -1.31 -9.81 17.54
N GLY A 125 -1.49 -11.01 18.06
CA GLY A 125 -2.45 -11.30 19.13
C GLY A 125 -3.84 -11.67 18.63
N GLU A 126 -4.81 -11.56 19.54
CA GLU A 126 -6.22 -11.68 19.20
C GLU A 126 -6.66 -10.50 18.34
N ALA A 127 -7.37 -10.80 17.24
CA ALA A 127 -7.77 -9.82 16.26
C ALA A 127 -9.30 -9.66 16.18
N LEU A 128 -9.69 -8.47 15.74
CA LEU A 128 -10.99 -8.23 15.11
C LEU A 128 -10.75 -7.84 13.66
N GLY A 129 -11.82 -7.67 12.89
CA GLY A 129 -11.64 -7.28 11.49
C GLY A 129 -12.91 -7.27 10.67
N ILE A 130 -12.71 -7.10 9.36
CA ILE A 130 -13.76 -7.08 8.35
C ILE A 130 -13.48 -8.20 7.34
N ALA A 131 -14.49 -9.00 7.04
CA ALA A 131 -14.48 -9.94 5.93
C ALA A 131 -15.53 -9.51 4.91
N TYR A 132 -15.17 -9.41 3.63
CA TYR A 132 -16.03 -8.86 2.59
C TYR A 132 -15.90 -9.62 1.27
N ASN A 133 -16.99 -9.69 0.50
CA ASN A 133 -16.96 -10.24 -0.85
C ASN A 133 -16.10 -9.33 -1.76
N PRO A 134 -14.94 -9.79 -2.24
CA PRO A 134 -14.02 -8.97 -3.00
C PRO A 134 -14.52 -8.69 -4.42
N GLU A 135 -15.52 -9.41 -4.93
CA GLU A 135 -16.14 -9.09 -6.21
C GLU A 135 -17.03 -7.85 -6.10
N ARG A 136 -17.65 -7.65 -4.93
CA ARG A 136 -18.59 -6.55 -4.68
C ARG A 136 -17.96 -5.34 -4.02
N PHE A 137 -17.11 -5.54 -3.01
CA PHE A 137 -16.55 -4.44 -2.22
C PHE A 137 -15.06 -4.22 -2.40
N ALA A 138 -14.63 -3.00 -2.11
CA ALA A 138 -13.25 -2.63 -1.83
C ALA A 138 -13.21 -1.81 -0.54
N LEU A 139 -12.15 -2.01 0.26
CA LEU A 139 -11.87 -1.21 1.44
C LEU A 139 -10.82 -0.14 1.12
N SER A 140 -11.04 1.07 1.60
CA SER A 140 -10.07 2.18 1.55
C SER A 140 -10.08 2.95 2.86
N GLU A 141 -9.10 3.84 3.05
CA GLU A 141 -8.99 4.69 4.26
C GLU A 141 -9.09 3.84 5.55
N GLN A 142 -8.32 2.73 5.57
CA GLN A 142 -8.30 1.78 6.68
C GLN A 142 -7.55 2.36 7.88
N HIS A 143 -8.20 2.36 9.04
CA HIS A 143 -7.62 2.82 10.30
C HIS A 143 -7.91 1.83 11.42
N PHE A 144 -7.04 1.81 12.43
CA PHE A 144 -7.29 1.13 13.69
C PHE A 144 -6.69 1.91 14.85
N TYR A 145 -7.23 1.70 16.05
CA TYR A 145 -6.82 2.41 17.26
C TYR A 145 -7.14 1.60 18.51
N TRP A 146 -6.38 1.84 19.58
CA TRP A 146 -6.63 1.27 20.89
C TRP A 146 -7.73 2.05 21.63
N LEU A 147 -8.57 1.32 22.35
CA LEU A 147 -9.63 1.89 23.17
C LEU A 147 -9.06 2.29 24.53
N SER A 148 -8.31 3.38 24.53
CA SER A 148 -7.62 3.93 25.71
C SER A 148 -7.52 5.46 25.65
N ALA A 149 -6.89 6.07 26.65
CA ALA A 149 -6.55 7.49 26.64
C ALA A 149 -5.45 7.86 25.61
N THR A 150 -4.72 6.86 25.10
CA THR A 150 -3.64 7.00 24.11
C THR A 150 -3.95 6.12 22.89
N PRO A 151 -5.00 6.44 22.12
CA PRO A 151 -5.54 5.57 21.07
C PRO A 151 -4.59 5.24 19.90
N ASP A 152 -3.56 6.05 19.68
CA ASP A 152 -2.57 5.84 18.61
C ASP A 152 -1.37 4.99 19.09
N GLU A 153 -1.33 4.61 20.37
CA GLU A 153 -0.29 3.79 20.99
C GLU A 153 -0.88 2.54 21.64
N MET A 154 -0.18 1.40 21.50
CA MET A 154 -0.61 0.14 22.12
C MET A 154 -0.67 0.29 23.65
N SER A 155 -1.88 0.23 24.19
CA SER A 155 -2.13 0.57 25.59
C SER A 155 -3.40 -0.07 26.14
N TYR A 156 -3.42 -0.24 27.46
CA TYR A 156 -4.62 -0.62 28.22
C TYR A 156 -5.52 0.61 28.45
N GLY A 157 -6.84 0.40 28.45
CA GLY A 157 -7.83 1.48 28.56
C GLY A 157 -8.42 1.59 29.97
N TRP A 158 -8.22 2.72 30.64
CA TRP A 158 -8.86 3.05 31.92
C TRP A 158 -8.73 1.94 32.98
N ASP A 159 -9.83 1.31 33.37
CA ASP A 159 -9.90 0.22 34.36
C ASP A 159 -9.81 -1.19 33.75
N GLU A 160 -9.69 -1.32 32.43
CA GLU A 160 -9.39 -2.58 31.74
C GLU A 160 -7.89 -2.85 31.78
N VAL A 161 -7.47 -3.84 32.57
CA VAL A 161 -6.06 -4.22 32.73
C VAL A 161 -5.74 -5.63 32.23
N GLY A 162 -6.76 -6.38 31.79
CA GLY A 162 -6.61 -7.76 31.35
C GLY A 162 -6.32 -7.89 29.85
N TYR A 163 -6.87 -6.96 29.05
CA TYR A 163 -6.81 -7.02 27.59
C TYR A 163 -6.60 -5.63 26.98
N HIS A 164 -5.70 -5.52 26.01
CA HIS A 164 -5.78 -4.42 25.05
C HIS A 164 -7.08 -4.57 24.27
N ARG A 165 -7.77 -3.46 24.01
CA ARG A 165 -9.00 -3.43 23.21
C ARG A 165 -8.82 -2.46 22.06
N ILE A 166 -9.37 -2.79 20.91
CA ILE A 166 -9.18 -2.02 19.68
C ILE A 166 -10.51 -1.83 18.97
N ALA A 167 -10.52 -0.88 18.03
CA ALA A 167 -11.50 -0.81 16.96
C ALA A 167 -10.75 -0.62 15.64
N CYS A 168 -11.34 -1.10 14.55
CA CYS A 168 -10.89 -0.79 13.20
C CYS A 168 -12.05 -0.23 12.38
N CYS A 169 -11.74 0.62 11.40
CA CYS A 169 -12.72 1.22 10.52
C CYS A 169 -12.18 1.42 9.10
N ALA A 170 -13.08 1.41 8.13
CA ALA A 170 -12.76 1.63 6.73
C ALA A 170 -13.93 2.29 6.00
N VAL A 171 -13.60 2.98 4.90
CA VAL A 171 -14.56 3.30 3.85
C VAL A 171 -14.77 2.04 3.01
N VAL A 172 -16.03 1.63 2.87
CA VAL A 172 -16.43 0.49 2.04
C VAL A 172 -17.07 1.03 0.77
N THR A 173 -16.54 0.63 -0.38
CA THR A 173 -17.10 0.96 -1.70
C THR A 173 -17.77 -0.27 -2.29
N ASP A 174 -19.08 -0.21 -2.53
CA ASP A 174 -19.81 -1.17 -3.36
C ASP A 174 -19.55 -0.84 -4.84
N LYS A 175 -18.68 -1.64 -5.47
CA LYS A 175 -18.21 -1.45 -6.84
C LYS A 175 -19.30 -1.73 -7.87
N LEU A 176 -20.28 -2.56 -7.53
CA LEU A 176 -21.34 -2.95 -8.47
C LEU A 176 -22.38 -1.83 -8.64
N TYR A 177 -22.64 -1.08 -7.56
CA TYR A 177 -23.70 -0.08 -7.53
C TYR A 177 -23.20 1.35 -7.29
N GLY A 178 -21.88 1.54 -7.15
CA GLY A 178 -21.28 2.85 -6.96
C GLY A 178 -21.76 3.52 -5.67
N LYS A 179 -21.88 2.75 -4.58
CA LYS A 179 -22.31 3.26 -3.26
C LYS A 179 -21.16 3.18 -2.26
N GLN A 180 -21.16 4.06 -1.27
CA GLN A 180 -20.17 4.07 -0.19
C GLN A 180 -20.83 4.13 1.19
N PHE A 181 -20.20 3.47 2.16
CA PHE A 181 -20.55 3.59 3.57
C PHE A 181 -19.31 3.41 4.44
N PHE A 182 -19.38 3.88 5.69
CA PHE A 182 -18.28 3.77 6.65
C PHE A 182 -18.57 2.63 7.63
N LEU A 183 -17.68 1.65 7.73
CA LEU A 183 -17.85 0.49 8.62
C LEU A 183 -16.82 0.53 9.75
N THR A 184 -17.29 0.43 10.98
CA THR A 184 -16.46 0.29 12.19
C THR A 184 -16.74 -1.05 12.86
N VAL A 185 -15.69 -1.77 13.24
CA VAL A 185 -15.76 -3.02 14.01
C VAL A 185 -15.05 -2.83 15.34
N THR A 186 -15.65 -3.29 16.43
CA THR A 186 -15.02 -3.25 17.75
C THR A 186 -15.29 -4.52 18.57
N HIS A 187 -14.49 -4.71 19.61
CA HIS A 187 -14.79 -5.61 20.72
C HIS A 187 -14.52 -4.81 22.00
N LEU A 188 -15.59 -4.34 22.65
CA LEU A 188 -15.47 -3.41 23.77
C LEU A 188 -14.81 -4.06 25.01
N PRO A 189 -14.24 -3.23 25.92
CA PRO A 189 -13.73 -3.68 27.21
C PRO A 189 -14.74 -4.47 28.07
N LEU A 190 -14.23 -5.20 29.06
CA LEU A 190 -15.02 -5.89 30.07
C LEU A 190 -15.26 -5.02 31.32
N ALA A 191 -14.40 -4.03 31.55
CA ALA A 191 -14.54 -3.11 32.67
C ALA A 191 -15.51 -1.96 32.35
N ASP A 192 -16.35 -1.58 33.32
CA ASP A 192 -17.48 -0.66 33.12
C ASP A 192 -17.03 0.75 32.69
N MET A 193 -15.98 1.30 33.32
CA MET A 193 -15.49 2.65 32.97
C MET A 193 -14.84 2.63 31.59
N ALA A 194 -14.01 1.62 31.30
CA ALA A 194 -13.38 1.45 30.01
C ALA A 194 -14.41 1.30 28.89
N ARG A 195 -15.49 0.53 29.08
CA ARG A 195 -16.59 0.47 28.09
C ARG A 195 -17.22 1.83 27.85
N SER A 196 -17.56 2.55 28.92
CA SER A 196 -18.23 3.84 28.81
C SER A 196 -17.37 4.89 28.10
N GLU A 197 -16.06 4.92 28.35
CA GLU A 197 -15.15 5.87 27.70
C GLU A 197 -14.80 5.45 26.27
N ALA A 198 -14.64 4.14 26.02
CA ALA A 198 -14.43 3.60 24.68
C ALA A 198 -15.58 3.96 23.73
N ALA A 199 -16.83 3.96 24.20
CA ALA A 199 -17.98 4.38 23.39
C ALA A 199 -17.87 5.84 22.91
N LYS A 200 -17.40 6.75 23.78
CA LYS A 200 -17.19 8.17 23.43
C LYS A 200 -16.06 8.30 22.42
N LEU A 201 -14.95 7.60 22.65
CA LEU A 201 -13.79 7.59 21.76
C LEU A 201 -14.16 7.06 20.36
N ILE A 202 -14.96 6.00 20.26
CA ILE A 202 -15.38 5.46 18.96
C ILE A 202 -16.22 6.50 18.18
N ILE A 203 -17.10 7.24 18.85
CA ILE A 203 -17.85 8.34 18.22
C ILE A 203 -16.89 9.44 17.74
N GLU A 204 -15.92 9.84 18.57
CA GLU A 204 -14.91 10.83 18.21
C GLU A 204 -14.10 10.40 16.97
N ARG A 205 -13.66 9.15 16.93
CA ARG A 205 -12.90 8.60 15.81
C ARG A 205 -13.74 8.46 14.55
N GLU A 206 -15.01 8.08 14.65
CA GLU A 206 -15.88 8.08 13.49
C GLU A 206 -16.02 9.49 12.91
N GLN A 207 -16.23 10.53 13.73
CA GLN A 207 -16.32 11.90 13.24
C GLN A 207 -15.01 12.39 12.60
N MET A 208 -13.87 11.93 13.13
CA MET A 208 -12.55 12.28 12.61
C MET A 208 -12.27 11.64 11.24
N TYR A 209 -12.65 10.38 11.04
CA TYR A 209 -12.36 9.64 9.82
C TYR A 209 -13.47 9.78 8.77
N ASN A 210 -14.74 9.81 9.16
CA ASN A 210 -15.90 9.97 8.27
C ASN A 210 -16.23 11.45 7.99
N THR A 211 -15.25 12.21 7.52
CA THR A 211 -15.39 13.66 7.27
C THR A 211 -16.41 14.01 6.18
N LYS A 212 -16.71 13.05 5.29
CA LYS A 212 -17.67 13.20 4.18
C LYS A 212 -19.12 12.95 4.62
N GLY A 213 -19.36 12.48 5.85
CA GLY A 213 -20.70 12.20 6.35
C GLY A 213 -21.39 11.03 5.64
N MET A 214 -20.61 10.01 5.25
CA MET A 214 -21.14 8.76 4.68
C MET A 214 -22.09 8.07 5.68
N PRO A 215 -23.11 7.32 5.21
CA PRO A 215 -23.87 6.44 6.09
C PRO A 215 -22.89 5.51 6.81
N SER A 216 -23.03 5.40 8.13
CA SER A 216 -22.07 4.68 8.96
C SER A 216 -22.72 3.54 9.74
N VAL A 217 -21.97 2.45 9.85
CA VAL A 217 -22.36 1.23 10.55
C VAL A 217 -21.26 0.90 11.58
N LEU A 218 -21.65 0.73 12.83
CA LEU A 218 -20.80 0.21 13.89
C LEU A 218 -21.29 -1.18 14.26
N VAL A 219 -20.38 -2.16 14.24
CA VAL A 219 -20.68 -3.54 14.61
C VAL A 219 -19.72 -4.08 15.66
N GLY A 220 -20.18 -5.09 16.40
CA GLY A 220 -19.31 -5.91 17.23
C GLY A 220 -19.93 -6.40 18.53
N ASP A 221 -19.09 -7.09 19.28
CA ASP A 221 -19.34 -7.48 20.67
C ASP A 221 -19.07 -6.28 21.57
N MET A 222 -20.15 -5.75 22.16
CA MET A 222 -20.09 -4.56 22.99
C MET A 222 -19.84 -4.88 24.46
N ASN A 223 -19.83 -6.17 24.87
CA ASN A 223 -19.79 -6.58 26.28
C ASN A 223 -20.79 -5.80 27.18
N ALA A 224 -21.87 -5.31 26.57
CA ALA A 224 -22.76 -4.32 27.15
C ALA A 224 -24.21 -4.68 26.86
N THR A 225 -25.04 -4.71 27.89
CA THR A 225 -26.48 -4.93 27.72
C THR A 225 -27.16 -3.67 27.16
N PRO A 226 -28.44 -3.74 26.74
CA PRO A 226 -29.11 -2.57 26.18
C PRO A 226 -29.18 -1.37 27.13
N ASP A 227 -29.19 -1.61 28.45
CA ASP A 227 -29.29 -0.57 29.48
C ASP A 227 -27.92 -0.04 29.97
N ASP A 228 -26.81 -0.57 29.45
CA ASP A 228 -25.45 -0.13 29.80
C ASP A 228 -25.20 1.33 29.33
N ALA A 229 -24.30 2.03 30.04
CA ALA A 229 -23.91 3.40 29.74
C ALA A 229 -23.26 3.54 28.34
N ALA A 230 -22.47 2.55 27.92
CA ALA A 230 -21.87 2.51 26.58
C ALA A 230 -22.97 2.42 25.50
N SER A 231 -23.93 1.52 25.67
CA SER A 231 -25.08 1.36 24.76
C SER A 231 -25.92 2.65 24.67
N SER A 232 -26.11 3.34 25.80
CA SER A 232 -26.80 4.63 25.82
C SER A 232 -26.00 5.73 25.11
N THR A 233 -24.68 5.72 25.23
CA THR A 233 -23.77 6.65 24.54
C THR A 233 -23.82 6.44 23.03
N PHE A 234 -23.73 5.20 22.56
CA PHE A 234 -23.86 4.91 21.13
C PHE A 234 -25.21 5.34 20.57
N ARG A 235 -26.31 5.11 21.30
CA ARG A 235 -27.65 5.55 20.88
C ARG A 235 -27.86 7.07 20.86
N SER A 236 -26.93 7.86 21.42
CA SER A 236 -26.94 9.31 21.24
C SER A 236 -26.42 9.76 19.87
N TYR A 237 -25.74 8.85 19.15
CA TYR A 237 -25.06 9.14 17.90
C TYR A 237 -25.55 8.26 16.72
N TRP A 238 -25.82 6.98 16.98
CA TRP A 238 -26.37 6.00 16.03
C TRP A 238 -27.75 5.50 16.47
N GLU A 239 -28.48 4.87 15.56
CA GLU A 239 -29.68 4.08 15.84
C GLU A 239 -29.32 2.60 16.05
N ASP A 240 -29.94 1.94 17.05
CA ASP A 240 -29.86 0.50 17.24
C ASP A 240 -30.70 -0.20 16.16
N ALA A 241 -30.07 -0.96 15.25
CA ALA A 241 -30.75 -1.52 14.09
C ALA A 241 -31.92 -2.44 14.47
N ARG A 242 -31.81 -3.17 15.60
CA ARG A 242 -32.92 -4.00 16.08
C ARG A 242 -34.14 -3.17 16.46
N LYS A 243 -33.92 -1.97 17.01
CA LYS A 243 -35.00 -1.05 17.41
C LYS A 243 -35.58 -0.26 16.23
N ALA A 244 -34.77 -0.03 15.20
CA ALA A 244 -35.15 0.76 14.03
C ALA A 244 -35.89 -0.06 12.97
N VAL A 245 -35.58 -1.35 12.81
CA VAL A 245 -36.28 -2.24 11.87
C VAL A 245 -37.74 -2.45 12.29
N ASP A 246 -38.67 -2.45 11.33
CA ASP A 246 -40.07 -2.83 11.57
C ASP A 246 -40.12 -4.26 12.15
N ALA A 247 -40.80 -4.41 13.29
CA ALA A 247 -40.85 -5.65 14.04
C ALA A 247 -41.24 -6.89 13.21
N ARG A 248 -41.99 -6.72 12.12
CA ARG A 248 -42.40 -7.81 11.22
C ARG A 248 -41.26 -8.38 10.37
N PHE A 249 -40.13 -7.68 10.29
CA PHE A 249 -38.91 -8.09 9.58
C PHE A 249 -37.76 -8.42 10.54
N ILE A 250 -38.06 -8.63 11.82
CA ILE A 250 -37.12 -9.11 12.83
C ILE A 250 -37.31 -10.62 12.99
N SER A 251 -36.22 -11.39 12.98
CA SER A 251 -36.24 -12.85 13.19
C SER A 251 -35.16 -13.33 14.16
N GLY A 252 -35.40 -14.48 14.79
CA GLY A 252 -34.52 -15.05 15.81
C GLY A 252 -34.71 -14.46 17.21
N PRO A 253 -33.91 -14.92 18.19
CA PRO A 253 -34.05 -14.52 19.59
C PRO A 253 -33.69 -13.05 19.87
N LEU A 254 -33.89 -12.64 21.12
CA LEU A 254 -33.44 -11.34 21.65
C LEU A 254 -31.94 -11.37 21.97
N GLY A 255 -31.51 -12.41 22.67
CA GLY A 255 -30.14 -12.62 23.11
C GLY A 255 -29.22 -13.08 21.99
N THR A 256 -27.95 -12.69 22.10
CA THR A 256 -26.86 -13.07 21.19
C THR A 256 -25.84 -13.97 21.89
N PHE A 257 -25.66 -13.84 23.20
CA PHE A 257 -24.73 -14.68 23.97
C PHE A 257 -25.36 -15.98 24.47
N ASN A 258 -24.89 -17.11 23.93
CA ASN A 258 -25.33 -18.46 24.30
C ASN A 258 -24.36 -19.19 25.25
N GLY A 259 -23.11 -18.72 25.39
CA GLY A 259 -22.14 -19.28 26.34
C GLY A 259 -21.85 -20.78 26.15
N HIS A 260 -21.93 -21.26 24.91
CA HIS A 260 -21.79 -22.67 24.50
C HIS A 260 -22.91 -23.61 24.99
N LYS A 261 -24.05 -23.05 25.42
CA LYS A 261 -25.17 -23.82 25.99
C LYS A 261 -26.39 -23.74 25.08
N ILE A 262 -26.75 -24.86 24.47
CA ILE A 262 -28.00 -24.99 23.69
C ILE A 262 -29.27 -24.76 24.53
N THR A 263 -29.15 -24.73 25.86
CA THR A 263 -30.23 -24.42 26.82
C THR A 263 -30.15 -23.00 27.37
N ALA A 264 -29.26 -22.13 26.88
CA ALA A 264 -29.19 -20.74 27.32
C ALA A 264 -30.50 -20.02 27.06
N ASP A 265 -30.98 -19.19 27.98
CA ASP A 265 -32.17 -18.38 27.73
C ASP A 265 -31.81 -17.17 26.85
N LEU A 266 -32.12 -17.27 25.56
CA LEU A 266 -31.93 -16.19 24.59
C LEU A 266 -33.20 -15.34 24.40
N SER A 267 -34.24 -15.54 25.20
CA SER A 267 -35.46 -14.73 25.15
C SER A 267 -35.36 -13.42 25.94
N VAL A 268 -34.25 -13.19 26.63
CA VAL A 268 -34.05 -12.02 27.50
C VAL A 268 -33.09 -11.01 26.91
N GLU A 269 -33.40 -9.72 27.09
CA GLU A 269 -32.57 -8.60 26.60
C GLU A 269 -31.18 -8.54 27.24
N THR A 270 -31.04 -9.06 28.46
CA THR A 270 -29.73 -9.12 29.15
C THR A 270 -28.74 -10.06 28.49
N ALA A 271 -29.19 -10.93 27.58
CA ALA A 271 -28.32 -11.79 26.78
C ALA A 271 -27.91 -11.15 25.45
N ARG A 272 -28.38 -9.93 25.11
CA ARG A 272 -27.98 -9.20 23.91
C ARG A 272 -26.75 -8.34 24.21
N ILE A 273 -25.60 -8.75 23.70
CA ILE A 273 -24.34 -8.00 23.84
C ILE A 273 -23.65 -7.72 22.51
N ASP A 274 -24.14 -8.28 21.41
CA ASP A 274 -23.66 -8.02 20.04
C ASP A 274 -24.65 -7.11 19.32
N TYR A 275 -24.14 -6.05 18.69
CA TYR A 275 -24.98 -5.00 18.10
C TYR A 275 -24.55 -4.64 16.69
N ILE A 276 -25.54 -4.13 15.94
CA ILE A 276 -25.34 -3.36 14.72
C ILE A 276 -26.02 -2.00 14.94
N TYR A 277 -25.21 -0.95 14.99
CA TYR A 277 -25.63 0.45 15.10
C TYR A 277 -25.47 1.14 13.75
N THR A 278 -26.45 1.98 13.36
CA THR A 278 -26.50 2.58 12.01
C THR A 278 -26.85 4.06 12.05
N ARG A 279 -26.35 4.86 11.10
CA ARG A 279 -26.60 6.30 10.99
C ARG A 279 -26.50 6.76 9.54
N GLY A 280 -27.25 7.81 9.20
CA GLY A 280 -27.15 8.50 7.92
C GLY A 280 -28.15 8.00 6.87
N SER A 281 -27.88 8.28 5.61
CA SER A 281 -28.75 7.95 4.48
C SER A 281 -28.69 6.45 4.15
N LEU A 282 -29.55 5.66 4.80
CA LEU A 282 -29.68 4.22 4.59
C LEU A 282 -31.13 3.76 4.85
N ALA A 283 -31.49 2.59 4.34
CA ALA A 283 -32.79 1.97 4.57
C ALA A 283 -32.62 0.53 5.10
N LEU A 284 -32.94 0.32 6.37
CA LEU A 284 -32.94 -1.01 7.00
C LEU A 284 -34.14 -1.83 6.53
N LYS A 285 -33.88 -3.07 6.08
CA LYS A 285 -34.87 -3.99 5.52
C LYS A 285 -35.27 -5.08 6.49
N SER A 286 -34.30 -5.67 7.18
CA SER A 286 -34.53 -6.74 8.15
C SER A 286 -33.42 -6.84 9.19
N TYR A 287 -33.70 -7.53 10.29
CA TYR A 287 -32.74 -7.87 11.34
C TYR A 287 -32.90 -9.36 11.71
N LYS A 288 -31.79 -10.08 11.87
CA LYS A 288 -31.81 -11.50 12.26
C LYS A 288 -30.74 -11.79 13.31
N VAL A 289 -31.10 -12.54 14.34
CA VAL A 289 -30.14 -13.29 15.16
C VAL A 289 -30.21 -14.76 14.75
N ASP A 290 -29.11 -15.34 14.31
CA ASP A 290 -29.09 -16.76 13.93
C ASP A 290 -28.69 -17.64 15.11
N ASN A 291 -29.64 -18.39 15.66
CA ASN A 291 -29.42 -19.34 16.73
C ASN A 291 -29.41 -20.80 16.24
N SER A 292 -28.89 -21.03 15.03
CA SER A 292 -28.75 -22.37 14.48
C SER A 292 -27.76 -23.22 15.27
N VAL A 293 -28.16 -24.46 15.54
CA VAL A 293 -27.35 -25.50 16.17
C VAL A 293 -26.93 -26.49 15.09
N PHE A 294 -25.64 -26.78 15.02
CA PHE A 294 -25.05 -27.71 14.06
C PHE A 294 -24.68 -29.00 14.80
N GLY A 295 -25.43 -30.07 14.51
CA GLY A 295 -25.38 -31.28 15.34
C GLY A 295 -25.87 -30.99 16.77
N ASN A 296 -24.94 -30.85 17.71
CA ASN A 296 -25.22 -30.62 19.13
C ASN A 296 -24.54 -29.38 19.72
N ILE A 297 -23.89 -28.56 18.89
CA ILE A 297 -23.16 -27.38 19.36
C ILE A 297 -23.62 -26.11 18.65
N TYR A 298 -23.44 -24.98 19.32
CA TYR A 298 -23.34 -23.70 18.62
C TYR A 298 -21.94 -23.56 18.01
N PRO A 299 -21.79 -22.88 16.86
CA PRO A 299 -20.45 -22.69 16.25
C PRO A 299 -19.54 -21.75 17.06
N SER A 300 -20.11 -20.90 17.90
CA SER A 300 -19.47 -19.95 18.82
C SER A 300 -20.34 -19.78 20.08
N ASP A 301 -19.82 -19.21 21.17
CA ASP A 301 -20.65 -18.77 22.31
C ASP A 301 -21.52 -17.55 22.01
N HIS A 302 -21.35 -16.95 20.83
CA HIS A 302 -22.22 -15.92 20.32
C HIS A 302 -23.06 -16.44 19.16
N CYS A 303 -24.23 -15.85 18.98
CA CYS A 303 -25.10 -16.03 17.83
C CYS A 303 -24.81 -14.86 16.87
N PRO A 304 -24.56 -15.12 15.59
CA PRO A 304 -24.30 -14.03 14.66
C PRO A 304 -25.56 -13.19 14.43
N VAL A 305 -25.32 -11.90 14.17
CA VAL A 305 -26.36 -10.91 13.90
C VAL A 305 -26.24 -10.42 12.46
N THR A 306 -27.37 -10.31 11.77
CA THR A 306 -27.44 -9.86 10.37
C THR A 306 -28.45 -8.74 10.21
N ILE A 307 -28.10 -7.73 9.41
CA ILE A 307 -29.06 -6.80 8.81
C ILE A 307 -29.06 -6.94 7.29
N GLN A 308 -30.20 -6.63 6.68
CA GLN A 308 -30.27 -6.31 5.26
C GLN A 308 -30.50 -4.80 5.15
N VAL A 309 -29.69 -4.10 4.35
CA VAL A 309 -29.68 -2.63 4.31
C VAL A 309 -29.34 -2.11 2.90
N ASP A 310 -30.02 -1.04 2.49
CA ASP A 310 -29.65 -0.26 1.31
C ASP A 310 -28.92 1.01 1.77
N PHE A 311 -27.77 1.32 1.17
CA PHE A 311 -27.04 2.57 1.42
C PHE A 311 -27.32 3.59 0.32
N ASP A 312 -27.60 4.82 0.70
CA ASP A 312 -27.85 5.91 -0.23
C ASP A 312 -26.81 7.02 -0.10
N PHE A 313 -25.60 6.69 -0.55
CA PHE A 313 -24.50 7.62 -0.68
C PHE A 313 -23.64 7.19 -1.86
N ASP A 314 -23.58 8.02 -2.89
CA ASP A 314 -22.84 7.71 -4.10
C ASP A 314 -21.34 7.73 -3.81
N ALA A 315 -20.65 6.71 -4.29
CA ALA A 315 -19.20 6.75 -4.41
C ALA A 315 -18.84 7.93 -5.33
N PRO A 316 -17.72 8.63 -5.07
CA PRO A 316 -17.20 9.62 -6.02
C PRO A 316 -17.10 8.98 -7.39
N GLU A 317 -17.63 9.64 -8.43
CA GLU A 317 -17.42 9.18 -9.79
C GLU A 317 -15.91 9.07 -10.04
N ALA A 318 -15.48 7.91 -10.56
CA ALA A 318 -14.09 7.74 -10.96
C ALA A 318 -13.74 8.87 -11.94
N PRO A 319 -12.60 9.56 -11.76
CA PRO A 319 -12.28 10.71 -12.58
C PRO A 319 -12.30 10.33 -14.06
N ALA A 320 -13.00 11.14 -14.86
CA ALA A 320 -12.99 11.04 -16.30
C ALA A 320 -11.67 11.62 -16.82
N ILE A 321 -10.61 10.83 -16.76
CA ILE A 321 -9.30 11.20 -17.29
C ILE A 321 -9.43 11.28 -18.81
N GLU A 322 -9.07 12.43 -19.39
CA GLU A 322 -9.10 12.66 -20.83
C GLU A 322 -7.98 11.89 -21.55
N GLY A 323 -8.25 11.42 -22.76
CA GLY A 323 -7.30 10.71 -23.62
C GLY A 323 -7.77 9.31 -24.02
N ALA A 324 -6.90 8.58 -24.71
CA ALA A 324 -7.11 7.18 -25.09
C ALA A 324 -5.93 6.27 -24.67
N GLY A 325 -4.88 6.84 -24.07
CA GLY A 325 -3.67 6.10 -23.67
C GLY A 325 -2.74 5.75 -24.82
N THR A 326 -2.92 6.38 -25.98
CA THR A 326 -2.07 6.21 -27.16
C THR A 326 -1.02 7.32 -27.23
N GLU A 327 0.01 7.16 -28.06
CA GLU A 327 1.05 8.19 -28.22
C GLU A 327 0.47 9.55 -28.69
N ASP A 328 -0.47 9.52 -29.64
CA ASP A 328 -1.11 10.73 -30.18
C ASP A 328 -2.20 11.31 -29.25
N ASP A 329 -2.71 10.50 -28.32
CA ASP A 329 -3.79 10.87 -27.39
C ASP A 329 -3.56 10.24 -26.01
N PRO A 330 -2.55 10.74 -25.26
CA PRO A 330 -2.16 10.18 -23.98
C PRO A 330 -3.19 10.50 -22.89
N TRP A 331 -3.27 9.67 -21.86
CA TRP A 331 -4.07 9.97 -20.68
C TRP A 331 -3.53 11.22 -19.97
N GLN A 332 -4.39 12.20 -19.73
CA GLN A 332 -4.04 13.49 -19.15
C GLN A 332 -4.32 13.52 -17.65
N ILE A 333 -3.27 13.45 -16.83
CA ILE A 333 -3.36 13.46 -15.37
C ILE A 333 -3.17 14.92 -14.88
N ASN A 334 -4.11 15.43 -14.10
CA ASN A 334 -4.03 16.80 -13.55
C ASN A 334 -4.27 16.89 -12.04
N SER A 335 -4.67 15.79 -11.41
CA SER A 335 -5.00 15.77 -9.99
C SER A 335 -4.47 14.50 -9.30
N SER A 336 -4.41 14.55 -7.97
CA SER A 336 -4.07 13.38 -7.14
C SER A 336 -5.11 12.26 -7.28
N ALA A 337 -6.37 12.61 -7.54
CA ALA A 337 -7.43 11.63 -7.83
C ALA A 337 -7.18 10.92 -9.17
N ASP A 338 -6.80 11.65 -10.21
CA ASP A 338 -6.42 11.04 -11.51
C ASP A 338 -5.22 10.11 -11.35
N TRP A 339 -4.19 10.58 -10.64
CA TRP A 339 -2.99 9.79 -10.37
C TRP A 339 -3.35 8.47 -9.66
N ASN A 340 -4.13 8.55 -8.58
CA ASN A 340 -4.52 7.37 -7.82
C ASN A 340 -5.41 6.44 -8.65
N ALA A 341 -6.34 6.96 -9.44
CA ALA A 341 -7.19 6.14 -10.32
C ALA A 341 -6.38 5.39 -11.40
N VAL A 342 -5.37 6.04 -12.00
CA VAL A 342 -4.43 5.40 -12.92
C VAL A 342 -3.62 4.33 -12.20
N ALA A 343 -3.06 4.66 -11.03
CA ALA A 343 -2.24 3.73 -10.25
C ALA A 343 -3.03 2.49 -9.84
N GLU A 344 -4.23 2.65 -9.30
CA GLU A 344 -5.11 1.55 -8.89
C GLU A 344 -5.49 0.65 -10.07
N SER A 345 -5.85 1.23 -11.23
CA SER A 345 -6.14 0.48 -12.44
C SER A 345 -4.93 -0.32 -12.93
N ILE A 346 -3.73 0.27 -12.92
CA ILE A 346 -2.51 -0.42 -13.34
C ILE A 346 -2.13 -1.52 -12.33
N ASN A 347 -2.24 -1.25 -11.04
CA ASN A 347 -1.85 -2.19 -9.99
C ASN A 347 -2.79 -3.40 -9.89
N GLY A 348 -4.07 -3.20 -10.18
CA GLY A 348 -5.10 -4.24 -10.20
C GLY A 348 -5.44 -4.79 -11.60
N ALA A 349 -4.63 -4.49 -12.63
CA ALA A 349 -5.02 -4.67 -14.02
C ALA A 349 -5.44 -6.12 -14.38
N GLY A 350 -6.75 -6.33 -14.51
CA GLY A 350 -7.38 -7.49 -15.16
C GLY A 350 -7.65 -7.25 -16.65
N ALA A 351 -8.32 -8.18 -17.32
CA ALA A 351 -8.56 -8.12 -18.77
C ALA A 351 -9.30 -6.85 -19.26
N ASP A 352 -10.09 -6.22 -18.38
CA ASP A 352 -10.92 -5.06 -18.70
C ASP A 352 -10.43 -3.74 -18.05
N ALA A 353 -9.17 -3.69 -17.62
CA ALA A 353 -8.60 -2.50 -16.99
C ALA A 353 -8.56 -1.30 -17.96
N ARG A 354 -9.03 -0.14 -17.50
CA ARG A 354 -9.12 1.08 -18.32
C ARG A 354 -7.75 1.72 -18.58
N TYR A 355 -6.93 1.81 -17.54
CA TYR A 355 -5.58 2.35 -17.62
C TYR A 355 -4.58 1.20 -17.49
N LEU A 356 -3.71 1.06 -18.51
CA LEU A 356 -2.76 -0.04 -18.63
C LEU A 356 -1.33 0.45 -18.47
N SER A 357 -0.45 -0.42 -17.98
CA SER A 357 0.98 -0.12 -17.82
C SER A 357 1.69 0.17 -19.15
N THR A 358 1.11 -0.22 -20.28
CA THR A 358 1.64 -0.01 -21.65
C THR A 358 1.16 1.28 -22.31
N HIS A 359 0.23 2.01 -21.68
CA HIS A 359 -0.32 3.25 -22.23
C HIS A 359 0.63 4.45 -22.06
N TYR A 360 0.28 5.53 -22.75
CA TYR A 360 0.94 6.82 -22.68
C TYR A 360 0.18 7.75 -21.72
N TYR A 361 0.93 8.43 -20.86
CA TYR A 361 0.42 9.32 -19.82
C TYR A 361 1.18 10.65 -19.86
N VAL A 362 0.48 11.75 -19.66
CA VAL A 362 1.07 13.08 -19.52
C VAL A 362 0.56 13.76 -18.26
N LEU A 363 1.43 14.46 -17.54
CA LEU A 363 0.98 15.47 -16.59
C LEU A 363 0.58 16.73 -17.36
N THR A 364 -0.50 17.37 -16.92
CA THR A 364 -0.98 18.65 -17.47
C THR A 364 -1.04 19.77 -16.43
N ALA A 365 -0.76 19.43 -15.17
CA ALA A 365 -0.62 20.35 -14.06
C ALA A 365 0.31 19.75 -13.01
N ASP A 366 0.83 20.61 -12.12
CA ASP A 366 1.47 20.14 -10.91
C ASP A 366 0.43 19.51 -9.98
N ILE A 367 0.79 18.43 -9.30
CA ILE A 367 -0.08 17.68 -8.40
C ILE A 367 0.47 17.75 -6.98
N ASP A 368 -0.36 18.19 -6.03
CA ASP A 368 -0.01 18.28 -4.61
C ASP A 368 -0.74 17.20 -3.79
N PHE A 369 0.02 16.32 -3.14
CA PHE A 369 -0.48 15.24 -2.29
C PHE A 369 -0.59 15.63 -0.81
N LYS A 370 -0.52 16.90 -0.47
CA LYS A 370 -0.67 17.35 0.93
C LYS A 370 -1.99 16.85 1.54
N ASN A 371 -1.88 16.10 2.64
CA ASN A 371 -2.98 15.44 3.35
C ASN A 371 -3.73 14.39 2.52
N GLN A 372 -3.11 13.86 1.46
CA GLN A 372 -3.68 12.84 0.59
C GLN A 372 -2.67 11.70 0.41
N ALA A 373 -3.17 10.48 0.20
CA ALA A 373 -2.32 9.36 -0.15
C ALA A 373 -1.89 9.45 -1.62
N ALA A 374 -0.63 9.12 -1.90
CA ALA A 374 -0.15 8.89 -3.26
C ALA A 374 -0.02 7.37 -3.47
N VAL A 375 -0.88 6.79 -4.30
CA VAL A 375 -0.81 5.38 -4.65
C VAL A 375 0.33 5.19 -5.66
N PRO A 376 1.34 4.36 -5.37
CA PRO A 376 2.43 4.13 -6.33
C PRO A 376 1.93 3.41 -7.59
N ILE A 377 2.46 3.77 -8.76
CA ILE A 377 2.17 3.08 -10.02
C ILE A 377 3.04 1.82 -10.13
N SER A 378 2.48 0.74 -10.69
CA SER A 378 3.18 -0.55 -10.88
C SER A 378 3.74 -1.10 -9.56
N PHE A 379 2.86 -1.20 -8.57
CA PHE A 379 3.19 -1.62 -7.22
C PHE A 379 2.27 -2.73 -6.73
N ASN A 380 2.87 -3.80 -6.22
CA ASN A 380 2.19 -4.87 -5.49
C ASN A 380 3.13 -5.35 -4.37
N ALA A 381 2.60 -5.55 -3.16
CA ALA A 381 3.40 -5.95 -2.00
C ALA A 381 4.03 -7.36 -2.15
N GLU A 382 3.40 -8.23 -2.95
CA GLU A 382 3.80 -9.61 -3.16
C GLU A 382 4.67 -9.81 -4.41
N SER A 383 4.57 -8.92 -5.41
CA SER A 383 5.29 -9.06 -6.68
C SER A 383 5.62 -7.71 -7.32
N LEU A 384 6.72 -7.66 -8.09
CA LEU A 384 7.13 -6.44 -8.78
C LEU A 384 6.43 -6.34 -10.15
N ILE A 385 5.61 -5.31 -10.31
CA ILE A 385 4.97 -4.93 -11.58
C ILE A 385 5.85 -3.87 -12.26
N TYR A 386 5.90 -3.87 -13.59
CA TYR A 386 6.67 -2.89 -14.35
C TYR A 386 5.75 -2.03 -15.23
N PHE A 387 5.96 -0.72 -15.15
CA PHE A 387 5.41 0.25 -16.09
C PHE A 387 6.13 0.09 -17.44
N GLN A 388 5.41 -0.08 -18.55
CA GLN A 388 5.98 -0.42 -19.86
C GLN A 388 5.79 0.69 -20.92
N GLY A 389 4.86 1.60 -20.68
CA GLY A 389 4.51 2.68 -21.60
C GLY A 389 5.41 3.90 -21.45
N LEU A 390 4.84 5.08 -21.70
CA LEU A 390 5.53 6.36 -21.56
C LEU A 390 4.79 7.24 -20.57
N PHE A 391 5.50 7.73 -19.56
CA PHE A 391 5.03 8.74 -18.62
C PHE A 391 5.82 10.02 -18.84
N ASP A 392 5.15 11.07 -19.29
CA ASP A 392 5.74 12.38 -19.56
C ASP A 392 5.25 13.41 -18.54
N GLY A 393 6.12 13.82 -17.64
CA GLY A 393 5.81 14.85 -16.66
C GLY A 393 5.67 16.25 -17.28
N ARG A 394 6.16 16.49 -18.50
CA ARG A 394 6.15 17.81 -19.17
C ARG A 394 6.68 18.96 -18.31
N GLY A 395 7.60 18.66 -17.39
CA GLY A 395 8.17 19.58 -16.40
C GLY A 395 7.29 19.83 -15.17
N HIS A 396 6.12 19.20 -15.06
CA HIS A 396 5.22 19.33 -13.91
C HIS A 396 5.73 18.56 -12.68
N ALA A 397 5.33 19.08 -11.52
CA ALA A 397 5.76 18.58 -10.23
C ALA A 397 4.73 17.70 -9.53
N LEU A 398 5.20 16.61 -8.91
CA LEU A 398 4.50 15.88 -7.86
C LEU A 398 5.05 16.34 -6.51
N ARG A 399 4.20 16.92 -5.67
CA ARG A 399 4.60 17.59 -4.42
C ARG A 399 4.07 16.90 -3.17
N ASN A 400 4.84 17.03 -2.08
CA ASN A 400 4.40 16.71 -0.71
C ASN A 400 3.95 15.26 -0.51
N VAL A 401 4.55 14.33 -1.25
CA VAL A 401 4.26 12.90 -1.12
C VAL A 401 4.82 12.38 0.21
N LYS A 402 3.95 11.85 1.07
CA LYS A 402 4.36 11.18 2.31
C LYS A 402 3.87 9.73 2.30
N THR A 403 4.78 8.80 2.50
CA THR A 403 4.47 7.37 2.36
C THR A 403 5.34 6.51 3.28
N THR A 404 4.74 5.41 3.74
CA THR A 404 5.42 4.34 4.49
C THR A 404 5.13 3.03 3.77
N ALA A 405 6.16 2.24 3.50
CA ALA A 405 5.99 1.04 2.68
C ALA A 405 6.78 -0.17 3.24
N SER A 406 6.21 -1.39 3.13
CA SER A 406 6.88 -2.69 3.37
C SER A 406 6.81 -3.68 2.17
N GLY A 407 7.93 -4.33 1.75
CA GLY A 407 7.99 -5.29 0.61
C GLY A 407 9.38 -5.43 -0.07
N SER A 408 9.44 -5.69 -1.40
CA SER A 408 10.68 -5.97 -2.18
C SER A 408 11.35 -4.81 -2.98
N SER A 409 10.59 -3.99 -3.75
CA SER A 409 11.06 -2.72 -4.34
C SER A 409 10.01 -1.58 -4.26
N TYR A 410 10.42 -0.32 -4.01
CA TYR A 410 9.50 0.83 -3.88
C TYR A 410 9.99 2.11 -4.59
N GLY A 411 9.06 2.84 -5.21
CA GLY A 411 9.16 4.23 -5.67
C GLY A 411 7.77 4.78 -6.00
N LEU A 412 7.64 6.03 -6.46
CA LEU A 412 6.38 6.49 -7.10
C LEU A 412 5.96 5.58 -8.26
N PHE A 413 6.94 4.97 -8.90
CA PHE A 413 6.83 3.78 -9.72
C PHE A 413 7.55 2.62 -9.03
N GLY A 414 6.88 1.49 -8.81
CA GLY A 414 7.52 0.31 -8.22
C GLY A 414 8.62 -0.25 -9.12
N GLY A 415 8.29 -0.49 -10.39
CA GLY A 415 9.22 -0.88 -11.45
C GLY A 415 8.96 -0.14 -12.76
N ASN A 416 10.03 0.09 -13.54
CA ASN A 416 9.94 0.70 -14.88
C ASN A 416 10.67 -0.16 -15.92
N ASP A 417 10.01 -0.49 -17.02
CA ASP A 417 10.54 -1.10 -18.24
C ASP A 417 10.33 -0.19 -19.46
N GLY A 418 9.44 0.81 -19.33
CA GLY A 418 9.15 1.84 -20.33
C GLY A 418 9.98 3.11 -20.15
N THR A 419 9.38 4.26 -20.43
CA THR A 419 10.03 5.57 -20.33
C THR A 419 9.32 6.47 -19.33
N ILE A 420 10.07 7.05 -18.39
CA ILE A 420 9.60 8.12 -17.51
C ILE A 420 10.45 9.34 -17.80
N ARG A 421 9.83 10.44 -18.23
CA ARG A 421 10.58 11.65 -18.60
C ARG A 421 9.98 12.94 -18.06
N ASP A 422 10.81 13.97 -17.96
CA ASP A 422 10.40 15.35 -17.69
C ASP A 422 9.55 15.51 -16.42
N LEU A 423 9.83 14.73 -15.39
CA LEU A 423 9.06 14.71 -14.15
C LEU A 423 9.83 15.42 -13.03
N VAL A 424 9.13 16.29 -12.29
CA VAL A 424 9.67 16.93 -11.08
C VAL A 424 9.04 16.29 -9.84
N VAL A 425 9.84 15.93 -8.85
CA VAL A 425 9.36 15.40 -7.56
C VAL A 425 9.93 16.26 -6.44
N GLU A 426 9.05 16.89 -5.65
CA GLU A 426 9.43 17.86 -4.62
C GLU A 426 8.83 17.50 -3.26
N ASN A 427 9.64 17.64 -2.21
CA ASN A 427 9.25 17.40 -0.83
C ASN A 427 8.66 16.01 -0.59
N LEU A 428 9.28 14.98 -1.16
CA LEU A 428 8.91 13.58 -0.90
C LEU A 428 9.50 13.11 0.44
N SER A 429 8.71 12.40 1.25
CA SER A 429 9.15 11.77 2.49
C SER A 429 8.77 10.29 2.46
N LEU A 430 9.77 9.42 2.31
CA LEU A 430 9.62 7.97 2.27
C LEU A 430 10.29 7.32 3.48
N SER A 431 9.53 6.52 4.23
CA SER A 431 10.08 5.55 5.18
C SER A 431 9.79 4.14 4.67
N THR A 432 10.82 3.29 4.61
CA THR A 432 10.71 2.01 3.91
C THR A 432 11.41 0.88 4.63
N ALA A 433 10.76 -0.28 4.74
CA ALA A 433 11.41 -1.53 5.17
C ALA A 433 11.92 -2.37 3.98
N TYR A 434 11.79 -1.83 2.76
CA TYR A 434 12.11 -2.51 1.51
C TYR A 434 13.60 -2.65 1.28
N LYS A 435 14.02 -3.79 0.72
CA LYS A 435 15.41 -4.01 0.28
C LYS A 435 15.91 -2.92 -0.69
N THR A 436 15.07 -2.52 -1.63
CA THR A 436 15.40 -1.53 -2.67
C THR A 436 14.37 -0.42 -2.68
N ALA A 437 14.81 0.84 -2.72
CA ALA A 437 13.92 1.97 -2.88
C ALA A 437 14.54 3.13 -3.67
N GLY A 438 13.72 3.74 -4.53
CA GLY A 438 14.00 5.01 -5.18
C GLY A 438 12.97 6.06 -4.78
N GLY A 439 13.34 7.34 -4.78
CA GLY A 439 12.35 8.42 -4.61
C GLY A 439 11.34 8.46 -5.76
N VAL A 440 11.77 8.12 -6.98
CA VAL A 440 10.91 8.08 -8.17
C VAL A 440 10.64 6.64 -8.60
N VAL A 441 11.67 5.82 -8.78
CA VAL A 441 11.53 4.44 -9.31
C VAL A 441 12.25 3.44 -8.42
N GLY A 442 11.57 2.41 -7.93
CA GLY A 442 12.23 1.34 -7.15
C GLY A 442 13.30 0.62 -7.98
N THR A 443 12.88 -0.08 -9.03
CA THR A 443 13.75 -0.79 -9.96
C THR A 443 13.54 -0.31 -11.40
N ASN A 444 14.58 0.21 -12.03
CA ASN A 444 14.55 0.64 -13.43
C ASN A 444 15.20 -0.38 -14.36
N ARG A 445 14.54 -0.70 -15.47
CA ARG A 445 15.04 -1.46 -16.64
C ARG A 445 14.86 -0.69 -17.95
N GLY A 446 13.92 0.25 -17.96
CA GLY A 446 13.70 1.17 -19.07
C GLY A 446 14.55 2.44 -19.00
N VAL A 447 13.96 3.56 -19.45
CA VAL A 447 14.62 4.88 -19.53
C VAL A 447 14.00 5.85 -18.54
N ILE A 448 14.86 6.53 -17.77
CA ILE A 448 14.50 7.70 -16.95
C ILE A 448 15.28 8.90 -17.50
N ASP A 449 14.57 9.89 -18.04
CA ASP A 449 15.16 11.05 -18.72
C ASP A 449 14.65 12.39 -18.16
N GLY A 450 15.53 13.30 -17.74
CA GLY A 450 15.10 14.65 -17.36
C GLY A 450 14.32 14.72 -16.05
N VAL A 451 14.42 13.70 -15.20
CA VAL A 451 13.69 13.64 -13.93
C VAL A 451 14.47 14.35 -12.83
N THR A 452 13.79 15.17 -12.03
CA THR A 452 14.38 15.80 -10.84
C THR A 452 13.70 15.38 -9.55
N PHE A 453 14.48 15.24 -8.49
CA PHE A 453 14.03 14.79 -7.17
C PHE A 453 14.53 15.70 -6.06
N GLN A 454 13.69 15.97 -5.07
CA GLN A 454 14.05 16.54 -3.78
C GLN A 454 13.21 15.85 -2.69
N GLY A 455 13.86 15.28 -1.67
CA GLY A 455 13.14 14.61 -0.60
C GLY A 455 14.01 13.84 0.40
N SER A 456 13.36 13.21 1.37
CA SER A 456 13.98 12.34 2.37
C SER A 456 13.57 10.89 2.16
N ILE A 457 14.55 9.99 2.17
CA ILE A 457 14.37 8.54 2.08
C ILE A 457 15.05 7.90 3.28
N VAL A 458 14.28 7.19 4.11
CA VAL A 458 14.75 6.49 5.29
C VAL A 458 14.49 4.99 5.14
N GLY A 459 15.54 4.21 4.94
CA GLY A 459 15.52 2.76 4.98
C GLY A 459 15.55 2.23 6.42
N THR A 460 14.71 1.24 6.71
CA THR A 460 14.58 0.56 7.99
C THR A 460 14.71 -0.95 7.79
N GLY A 461 15.17 -1.68 8.80
CA GLY A 461 15.26 -3.14 8.74
C GLY A 461 16.14 -3.68 7.60
N ALA A 462 15.54 -4.31 6.59
CA ALA A 462 16.25 -5.02 5.51
C ALA A 462 16.67 -4.13 4.32
N ALA A 463 16.44 -2.82 4.40
CA ALA A 463 16.78 -1.89 3.33
C ALA A 463 18.29 -1.84 3.06
N ALA A 464 18.67 -2.02 1.80
CA ALA A 464 20.06 -2.17 1.40
C ALA A 464 20.44 -1.36 0.14
N VAL A 465 19.49 -0.90 -0.67
CA VAL A 465 19.78 -0.18 -1.91
C VAL A 465 18.85 1.02 -2.04
N LEU A 466 19.37 2.23 -1.81
CA LEU A 466 18.59 3.47 -1.80
C LEU A 466 19.14 4.49 -2.80
N GLY A 467 18.25 5.10 -3.59
CA GLY A 467 18.63 6.20 -4.47
C GLY A 467 17.59 7.32 -4.55
N GLY A 468 18.03 8.56 -4.78
CA GLY A 468 17.10 9.69 -4.91
C GLY A 468 16.15 9.52 -6.10
N ILE A 469 16.67 9.13 -7.27
CA ILE A 469 15.86 8.84 -8.45
C ILE A 469 15.46 7.38 -8.46
N THR A 470 16.44 6.47 -8.44
CA THR A 470 16.17 5.03 -8.46
C THR A 470 17.01 4.23 -7.49
N GLY A 471 16.41 3.23 -6.84
CA GLY A 471 17.14 2.29 -6.00
C GLY A 471 18.11 1.46 -6.85
N GLN A 472 17.55 0.59 -7.70
CA GLN A 472 18.32 -0.29 -8.56
C GLN A 472 18.13 0.07 -10.03
N ASN A 473 19.22 0.42 -10.71
CA ASN A 473 19.24 0.65 -12.14
C ASN A 473 19.80 -0.56 -12.91
N GLN A 474 18.99 -1.03 -13.85
CA GLN A 474 19.25 -2.07 -14.85
C GLN A 474 18.86 -1.59 -16.26
N GLY A 475 18.76 -0.27 -16.45
CA GLY A 475 18.48 0.38 -17.72
C GLY A 475 19.24 1.70 -17.84
N VAL A 476 18.56 2.75 -18.32
CA VAL A 476 19.17 4.06 -18.56
C VAL A 476 18.63 5.10 -17.59
N VAL A 477 19.52 5.79 -16.90
CA VAL A 477 19.22 7.05 -16.19
C VAL A 477 20.04 8.14 -16.85
N ILE A 478 19.37 9.12 -17.45
CA ILE A 478 20.01 10.18 -18.22
C ILE A 478 19.40 11.54 -17.90
N ASN A 479 20.21 12.59 -17.90
CA ASN A 479 19.74 13.97 -17.69
C ASN A 479 18.96 14.17 -16.36
N CYS A 480 19.26 13.39 -15.32
CA CYS A 480 18.51 13.44 -14.06
C CYS A 480 19.22 14.26 -12.98
N GLY A 481 18.45 14.82 -12.05
CA GLY A 481 18.95 15.66 -10.98
C GLY A 481 18.40 15.32 -9.60
N ASN A 482 19.24 15.24 -8.57
CA ASN A 482 18.80 15.34 -7.18
C ASN A 482 19.12 16.75 -6.66
N ARG A 483 18.11 17.48 -6.19
CA ARG A 483 18.20 18.88 -5.79
C ARG A 483 18.21 19.11 -4.27
N GLY A 484 18.26 18.05 -3.46
CA GLY A 484 18.35 18.20 -2.00
C GLY A 484 17.75 17.06 -1.20
N GLY A 485 17.85 17.20 0.12
CA GLY A 485 17.30 16.27 1.10
C GLY A 485 18.28 15.22 1.58
N ALA A 486 17.73 14.11 2.11
CA ALA A 486 18.48 13.15 2.91
C ALA A 486 18.21 11.70 2.50
N ILE A 487 19.24 10.86 2.49
CA ILE A 487 19.11 9.41 2.29
C ILE A 487 19.78 8.70 3.47
N GLU A 488 18.99 7.98 4.27
CA GLU A 488 19.47 7.35 5.50
C GLU A 488 19.09 5.86 5.54
N ALA A 489 20.04 5.02 5.93
CA ALA A 489 19.80 3.62 6.27
C ALA A 489 19.88 3.41 7.79
N GLY A 490 18.88 2.73 8.36
CA GLY A 490 18.79 2.38 9.78
C GLY A 490 19.75 1.27 10.23
N GLU A 491 19.53 0.68 11.41
CA GLU A 491 20.44 -0.34 11.96
C GLU A 491 20.52 -1.63 11.12
N ALA A 492 21.74 -2.13 11.01
CA ALA A 492 22.38 -2.74 9.84
C ALA A 492 21.79 -4.05 9.23
N THR A 493 21.73 -4.06 7.89
CA THR A 493 22.13 -5.25 7.10
C THR A 493 23.58 -5.07 6.58
N LYS A 494 24.23 -6.16 6.14
CA LYS A 494 25.57 -6.08 5.55
C LYS A 494 25.46 -5.59 4.09
N SER A 495 26.23 -4.54 3.73
CA SER A 495 26.45 -4.04 2.35
C SER A 495 25.35 -3.13 1.80
N GLU A 496 25.15 -1.98 2.43
CA GLU A 496 24.21 -0.94 1.99
C GLU A 496 24.82 -0.11 0.84
N ASN A 497 24.02 0.17 -0.19
CA ASN A 497 24.37 0.94 -1.38
C ASN A 497 23.47 2.18 -1.43
N LEU A 498 24.02 3.35 -1.12
CA LEU A 498 23.25 4.60 -1.12
C LEU A 498 23.82 5.54 -2.18
N GLY A 499 22.96 6.07 -3.03
CA GLY A 499 23.35 7.04 -4.06
C GLY A 499 22.44 8.25 -4.10
N GLY A 500 22.97 9.45 -4.31
CA GLY A 500 22.12 10.62 -4.49
C GLY A 500 21.21 10.52 -5.72
N ILE A 501 21.63 9.82 -6.78
CA ILE A 501 20.78 9.50 -7.95
C ILE A 501 20.38 8.02 -7.93
N VAL A 502 21.37 7.12 -7.90
CA VAL A 502 21.16 5.67 -8.05
C VAL A 502 21.79 4.91 -6.89
N GLY A 503 21.05 4.06 -6.19
CA GLY A 503 21.66 3.20 -5.16
C GLY A 503 22.69 2.23 -5.74
N GLN A 504 22.28 1.46 -6.74
CA GLN A 504 23.13 0.50 -7.45
C GLN A 504 22.84 0.50 -8.95
N VAL A 505 23.89 0.47 -9.77
CA VAL A 505 23.79 0.14 -11.20
C VAL A 505 24.50 -1.17 -11.51
N SER A 506 23.82 -2.04 -12.26
CA SER A 506 24.29 -3.39 -12.62
C SER A 506 23.69 -3.83 -13.96
N LYS A 507 24.09 -5.02 -14.43
CA LYS A 507 23.52 -5.61 -15.65
C LYS A 507 22.01 -5.81 -15.57
N GLY A 508 21.38 -5.67 -16.73
CA GLY A 508 20.00 -6.07 -16.98
C GLY A 508 19.90 -7.57 -17.23
N SER A 509 18.70 -8.02 -17.61
CA SER A 509 18.46 -9.41 -18.01
C SER A 509 19.18 -9.81 -19.30
N ASP A 510 19.66 -8.85 -20.07
CA ASP A 510 20.46 -9.03 -21.28
C ASP A 510 21.97 -9.23 -21.00
N GLU A 511 22.38 -9.19 -19.73
CA GLU A 511 23.77 -9.32 -19.28
C GLU A 511 24.71 -8.21 -19.81
N VAL A 512 24.15 -7.07 -20.23
CA VAL A 512 24.90 -5.88 -20.68
C VAL A 512 24.93 -4.80 -19.61
N GLY A 513 26.06 -4.08 -19.51
CA GLY A 513 26.24 -3.00 -18.54
C GLY A 513 25.34 -1.80 -18.86
N ASN A 514 24.83 -1.17 -17.81
CA ASN A 514 23.80 -0.13 -17.89
C ASN A 514 24.33 1.28 -17.60
N TYR A 515 23.48 2.30 -17.73
CA TYR A 515 23.95 3.68 -17.89
C TYR A 515 23.42 4.65 -16.85
N ILE A 516 24.33 5.48 -16.32
CA ILE A 516 24.04 6.74 -15.64
C ILE A 516 24.80 7.85 -16.38
N ILE A 517 24.09 8.75 -17.05
CA ILE A 517 24.69 9.71 -17.97
C ILE A 517 24.18 11.12 -17.66
N ASN A 518 25.07 12.10 -17.65
CA ASN A 518 24.70 13.50 -17.63
C ASN A 518 23.81 13.88 -16.42
N CYS A 519 24.10 13.32 -15.24
CA CYS A 519 23.29 13.49 -14.03
C CYS A 519 24.00 14.33 -12.98
N TYR A 520 23.25 14.98 -12.10
CA TYR A 520 23.80 15.72 -10.97
C TYR A 520 23.09 15.47 -9.65
N SER A 521 23.77 15.69 -8.52
CA SER A 521 23.20 15.49 -7.20
C SER A 521 23.68 16.51 -6.18
N TRP A 522 22.75 17.11 -5.43
CA TRP A 522 22.98 18.04 -4.33
C TRP A 522 22.46 17.47 -3.01
N ILE A 523 22.89 16.28 -2.64
CA ILE A 523 22.40 15.63 -1.43
C ILE A 523 22.94 16.34 -0.17
N GLU A 524 22.04 16.71 0.73
CA GLU A 524 22.39 17.47 1.95
C GLU A 524 22.92 16.55 3.04
N ARG A 525 22.40 15.32 3.12
CA ARG A 525 22.74 14.35 4.16
C ARG A 525 22.65 12.91 3.66
N ILE A 526 23.66 12.11 3.97
CA ILE A 526 23.65 10.67 3.68
C ILE A 526 24.23 9.88 4.85
N VAL A 527 23.47 8.89 5.34
CA VAL A 527 23.78 8.14 6.57
C VAL A 527 23.67 6.65 6.28
N SER A 528 24.74 5.89 6.54
CA SER A 528 24.71 4.43 6.43
C SER A 528 25.71 3.80 7.40
N SER A 529 25.40 2.58 7.83
CA SER A 529 26.13 1.83 8.85
C SER A 529 26.99 0.70 8.30
N ASN A 530 26.83 0.27 7.03
CA ASN A 530 27.78 -0.59 6.30
C ASN A 530 27.84 -0.25 4.79
N ASN A 531 28.90 0.39 4.29
CA ASN A 531 28.69 1.44 3.26
C ASN A 531 29.34 1.21 1.88
N ASN A 532 28.56 1.50 0.83
CA ASN A 532 28.97 2.10 -0.45
C ASN A 532 28.15 3.39 -0.65
N ILE A 533 28.72 4.56 -0.33
CA ILE A 533 28.03 5.87 -0.41
C ILE A 533 28.49 6.66 -1.63
N GLY A 534 27.55 7.00 -2.51
CA GLY A 534 27.80 7.83 -3.68
C GLY A 534 26.98 9.11 -3.71
N GLY A 535 27.61 10.23 -4.05
CA GLY A 535 26.87 11.44 -4.42
C GLY A 535 26.01 11.22 -5.67
N ILE A 536 26.53 10.48 -6.66
CA ILE A 536 25.79 10.00 -7.83
C ILE A 536 25.28 8.59 -7.60
N VAL A 537 26.21 7.66 -7.35
CA VAL A 537 25.88 6.23 -7.28
C VAL A 537 26.61 5.50 -6.18
N GLY A 538 25.88 4.71 -5.39
CA GLY A 538 26.44 3.92 -4.29
C GLY A 538 27.44 2.90 -4.81
N ILE A 539 27.01 2.02 -5.72
CA ILE A 539 27.89 1.03 -6.38
C ILE A 539 27.68 0.98 -7.89
N VAL A 540 28.80 0.90 -8.63
CA VAL A 540 28.83 0.57 -10.06
C VAL A 540 29.50 -0.80 -10.25
N SER A 541 28.78 -1.72 -10.90
CA SER A 541 29.26 -3.07 -11.21
C SER A 541 28.91 -3.52 -12.63
N ASP A 542 29.43 -4.69 -12.97
CA ASP A 542 28.99 -5.48 -14.12
C ASP A 542 29.07 -4.74 -15.46
N ASP A 543 30.21 -4.09 -15.69
CA ASP A 543 30.55 -3.34 -16.92
C ASP A 543 29.65 -2.11 -17.16
N SER A 544 28.89 -1.67 -16.16
CA SER A 544 28.03 -0.48 -16.23
C SER A 544 28.81 0.84 -16.24
N PHE A 545 28.16 1.92 -16.66
CA PHE A 545 28.75 3.21 -16.99
C PHE A 545 28.20 4.36 -16.13
N VAL A 546 29.10 5.24 -15.70
CA VAL A 546 28.78 6.53 -15.07
C VAL A 546 29.54 7.62 -15.81
N ILE A 547 28.84 8.45 -16.58
CA ILE A 547 29.45 9.35 -17.56
C ILE A 547 28.95 10.79 -17.38
N ASN A 548 29.88 11.75 -17.35
CA ASN A 548 29.59 13.18 -17.32
C ASN A 548 28.64 13.60 -16.20
N CYS A 549 28.89 13.12 -14.98
CA CYS A 549 28.03 13.37 -13.82
C CYS A 549 28.76 14.17 -12.75
N TYR A 550 28.03 14.90 -11.89
CA TYR A 550 28.66 15.54 -10.73
C TYR A 550 27.83 15.50 -9.46
N ALA A 551 28.50 15.46 -8.30
CA ALA A 551 27.81 15.55 -7.02
C ALA A 551 28.41 16.59 -6.07
N THR A 552 27.54 17.21 -5.27
CA THR A 552 27.92 17.89 -4.03
C THR A 552 27.35 17.10 -2.86
N LEU A 553 28.24 16.57 -2.01
CA LEU A 553 27.86 15.94 -0.76
C LEU A 553 27.91 16.96 0.38
N GLY A 554 26.84 17.01 1.18
CA GLY A 554 26.80 17.75 2.45
C GLY A 554 27.35 16.93 3.62
N GLU A 555 26.48 16.53 4.54
CA GLU A 555 26.81 15.72 5.72
C GLU A 555 26.88 14.21 5.36
N VAL A 556 27.98 13.56 5.71
CA VAL A 556 28.16 12.10 5.51
C VAL A 556 28.45 11.44 6.86
N THR A 557 27.58 10.54 7.30
CA THR A 557 27.80 9.70 8.50
C THR A 557 28.03 8.25 8.08
N GLN A 558 29.17 7.67 8.49
CA GLN A 558 29.62 6.34 8.04
C GLN A 558 30.46 5.59 9.07
N ASN A 559 30.55 4.25 8.93
CA ASN A 559 31.29 3.40 9.86
C ASN A 559 32.77 3.13 9.49
N ASP A 560 33.17 3.27 8.21
CA ASP A 560 34.57 3.30 7.70
C ASP A 560 34.73 3.05 6.16
N SER A 561 33.65 3.00 5.37
CA SER A 561 33.65 2.42 4.00
C SER A 561 33.16 3.40 2.91
N TYR A 562 34.02 3.73 1.95
CA TYR A 562 33.70 4.15 0.56
C TYR A 562 32.62 5.24 0.34
N ALA A 563 32.93 6.49 0.67
CA ALA A 563 32.09 7.65 0.31
C ALA A 563 32.77 8.58 -0.71
N SER A 564 32.17 8.81 -1.87
CA SER A 564 32.60 9.87 -2.81
C SER A 564 31.47 10.18 -3.81
N SER A 565 31.77 10.77 -4.97
CA SER A 565 30.78 10.89 -6.06
C SER A 565 30.31 9.52 -6.55
N VAL A 566 31.24 8.57 -6.62
CA VAL A 566 30.96 7.13 -6.76
C VAL A 566 31.42 6.46 -5.47
N GLY A 567 30.54 5.68 -4.82
CA GLY A 567 30.92 4.97 -3.59
C GLY A 567 31.92 3.86 -3.87
N TYR A 568 31.47 2.81 -4.56
CA TYR A 568 32.28 1.65 -4.92
C TYR A 568 32.24 1.34 -6.41
N ASN A 569 33.41 1.28 -7.03
CA ASN A 569 33.59 0.76 -8.37
C ASN A 569 34.15 -0.67 -8.32
N LYS A 570 33.29 -1.65 -8.56
CA LYS A 570 33.65 -3.08 -8.53
C LYS A 570 34.14 -3.58 -9.89
N LYS A 571 33.42 -3.20 -10.95
CA LYS A 571 33.72 -3.55 -12.34
C LYS A 571 32.97 -2.61 -13.29
N GLY A 572 33.10 -1.30 -13.07
CA GLY A 572 32.39 -0.26 -13.80
C GLY A 572 33.31 0.63 -14.63
N ASN A 573 32.67 1.54 -15.36
CA ASN A 573 33.26 2.47 -16.30
C ASN A 573 32.89 3.90 -15.89
N VAL A 574 33.80 4.61 -15.22
CA VAL A 574 33.59 5.96 -14.67
C VAL A 574 34.37 6.97 -15.51
N TRP A 575 33.70 7.96 -16.11
CA TRP A 575 34.33 8.90 -17.05
C TRP A 575 33.74 10.31 -16.97
N ASN A 576 34.59 11.32 -16.84
CA ASN A 576 34.21 12.72 -16.57
C ASN A 576 33.25 12.86 -15.38
N VAL A 577 33.57 12.23 -14.25
CA VAL A 577 32.79 12.38 -13.00
C VAL A 577 33.43 13.41 -12.08
N TYR A 578 32.62 14.28 -11.48
CA TYR A 578 33.09 15.36 -10.63
C TYR A 578 32.47 15.31 -9.23
N GLY A 579 33.20 15.77 -8.22
CA GLY A 579 32.74 15.82 -6.84
C GLY A 579 33.20 17.06 -6.10
N ASN A 580 32.47 17.53 -5.10
CA ASN A 580 32.98 18.60 -4.25
C ASN A 580 34.07 18.07 -3.31
N ALA A 581 34.95 18.96 -2.85
CA ALA A 581 36.03 18.62 -1.92
C ALA A 581 35.55 18.03 -0.57
N ALA A 582 34.25 18.13 -0.25
CA ALA A 582 33.65 17.50 0.93
C ALA A 582 33.39 15.99 0.76
N CYS A 583 33.50 15.44 -0.46
CA CYS A 583 33.42 14.01 -0.73
C CYS A 583 34.52 13.26 0.05
N PRO A 584 34.20 12.58 1.16
CA PRO A 584 35.19 12.02 2.08
C PRO A 584 35.60 10.65 1.55
N SER A 585 36.37 10.66 0.48
CA SER A 585 36.93 9.47 -0.15
C SER A 585 37.63 8.62 0.91
N GLY A 586 37.04 7.45 1.20
CA GLY A 586 37.29 6.66 2.41
C GLY A 586 38.74 6.18 2.57
N LYS A 587 39.03 5.42 3.64
CA LYS A 587 40.39 4.96 3.99
C LYS A 587 41.18 4.31 2.85
N ALA A 588 40.53 3.79 1.81
CA ALA A 588 41.15 3.14 0.66
C ALA A 588 41.73 4.12 -0.38
N ASN A 589 41.05 5.23 -0.69
CA ASN A 589 41.44 6.21 -1.70
C ASN A 589 41.16 7.61 -1.18
N THR A 590 42.15 8.33 -0.65
CA THR A 590 41.95 9.71 -0.19
C THR A 590 42.02 10.70 -1.36
N ASN A 591 41.17 11.74 -1.33
CA ASN A 591 40.98 12.78 -2.33
C ASN A 591 40.66 12.28 -3.76
N TRP A 592 39.77 11.29 -3.89
CA TRP A 592 39.38 10.75 -5.19
C TRP A 592 37.87 10.70 -5.42
N ILE A 593 37.44 10.75 -6.69
CA ILE A 593 36.02 10.72 -7.11
C ILE A 593 35.34 9.35 -6.90
N VAL A 594 36.11 8.30 -6.62
CA VAL A 594 35.62 6.96 -6.28
C VAL A 594 36.14 6.57 -4.90
N GLY A 595 35.22 6.30 -3.96
CA GLY A 595 35.55 5.95 -2.58
C GLY A 595 36.32 4.63 -2.44
N ASN A 596 35.99 3.65 -3.27
CA ASN A 596 36.79 2.44 -3.50
C ASN A 596 36.81 2.07 -4.98
N ASP A 597 38.00 2.13 -5.56
CA ASP A 597 38.20 1.81 -6.97
C ASP A 597 38.88 0.45 -7.12
N SER A 598 38.18 -0.63 -6.75
CA SER A 598 38.67 -2.01 -6.93
C SER A 598 38.30 -2.57 -8.30
N LYS A 599 38.37 -1.72 -9.33
CA LYS A 599 38.03 -2.04 -10.71
C LYS A 599 38.81 -3.27 -11.18
N LYS A 600 38.09 -4.30 -11.66
CA LYS A 600 38.71 -5.51 -12.25
C LYS A 600 39.03 -5.31 -13.73
N ALA A 601 40.06 -6.02 -14.21
CA ALA A 601 40.44 -6.03 -15.63
C ALA A 601 39.26 -6.44 -16.54
N GLY A 602 39.19 -5.83 -17.73
CA GLY A 602 38.15 -6.12 -18.75
C GLY A 602 37.08 -5.03 -18.93
N SER A 603 37.17 -3.91 -18.23
CA SER A 603 36.36 -2.71 -18.45
C SER A 603 36.78 -1.94 -19.70
N VAL A 604 35.89 -1.08 -20.24
CA VAL A 604 36.13 -0.26 -21.45
C VAL A 604 37.28 0.72 -21.24
N TRP A 605 37.24 1.48 -20.14
CA TRP A 605 38.34 2.38 -19.78
C TRP A 605 39.26 1.69 -18.78
N ALA A 606 40.57 1.93 -18.87
CA ALA A 606 41.56 1.35 -17.96
C ALA A 606 41.43 1.94 -16.55
N GLU A 607 41.21 3.25 -16.46
CA GLU A 607 41.13 4.00 -15.21
C GLU A 607 39.77 4.68 -15.08
N SER A 608 39.39 5.04 -13.86
CA SER A 608 38.28 5.97 -13.62
C SER A 608 38.79 7.39 -13.90
N VAL A 609 37.99 8.22 -14.57
CA VAL A 609 38.41 9.57 -14.98
C VAL A 609 37.47 10.62 -14.40
N GLY A 610 38.03 11.59 -13.67
CA GLY A 610 37.24 12.60 -12.98
C GLY A 610 38.08 13.56 -12.14
N ALA A 611 37.41 14.49 -11.45
CA ALA A 611 38.08 15.49 -10.61
C ALA A 611 37.25 15.91 -9.38
N LEU A 612 37.93 16.17 -8.26
CA LEU A 612 37.32 16.87 -7.13
C LEU A 612 37.56 18.38 -7.27
N LEU A 613 36.50 19.16 -7.07
CA LEU A 613 36.50 20.62 -7.21
C LEU A 613 36.12 21.29 -5.88
N SER A 614 36.58 22.51 -5.65
CA SER A 614 35.99 23.35 -4.61
C SER A 614 34.56 23.74 -5.00
N LEU A 615 33.70 24.03 -4.01
CA LEU A 615 32.36 24.53 -4.30
C LEU A 615 32.40 25.83 -5.13
N ASP A 616 33.30 26.76 -4.82
CA ASP A 616 33.48 27.98 -5.62
C ASP A 616 33.93 27.68 -7.06
N GLY A 617 34.78 26.66 -7.23
CA GLY A 617 35.22 26.16 -8.53
C GLY A 617 34.06 25.61 -9.37
N MET A 618 33.16 24.84 -8.74
CA MET A 618 31.94 24.35 -9.40
C MET A 618 30.99 25.49 -9.81
N LYS A 619 30.93 26.57 -9.03
CA LYS A 619 30.03 27.70 -9.29
C LYS A 619 30.55 28.68 -10.34
N THR A 620 31.84 29.02 -10.24
CA THR A 620 32.39 30.19 -10.95
C THR A 620 33.82 30.00 -11.46
N GLY A 621 34.47 28.87 -11.15
CA GLY A 621 35.87 28.65 -11.51
C GLY A 621 36.07 28.00 -12.88
N ALA A 622 37.27 28.20 -13.43
CA ALA A 622 37.75 27.43 -14.58
C ALA A 622 37.92 25.95 -14.19
N VAL A 623 37.58 25.05 -15.11
CA VAL A 623 37.63 23.60 -14.89
C VAL A 623 38.24 22.93 -16.11
N THR A 624 39.18 22.02 -15.86
CA THR A 624 39.74 21.15 -16.91
C THR A 624 38.88 19.91 -17.06
N VAL A 625 38.53 19.55 -18.30
CA VAL A 625 37.83 18.30 -18.61
C VAL A 625 38.82 17.13 -18.43
N PRO A 626 38.60 16.20 -17.48
CA PRO A 626 39.62 15.20 -17.12
C PRO A 626 39.98 14.25 -18.27
N SER A 627 39.06 13.96 -19.18
CA SER A 627 39.30 13.04 -20.30
C SER A 627 40.04 13.66 -21.50
N SER A 628 39.78 14.93 -21.82
CA SER A 628 40.41 15.62 -22.97
C SER A 628 41.55 16.55 -22.56
N GLN A 629 41.68 16.86 -21.27
CA GLN A 629 42.58 17.89 -20.74
C GLN A 629 42.29 19.30 -21.27
N GLU A 630 41.09 19.52 -21.80
CA GLU A 630 40.62 20.83 -22.27
C GLU A 630 40.34 21.75 -21.08
N GLU A 631 40.96 22.93 -21.07
CA GLU A 631 40.69 23.98 -20.08
C GLU A 631 39.45 24.79 -20.47
N CYS A 632 38.42 24.77 -19.62
CA CYS A 632 37.19 25.51 -19.83
C CYS A 632 37.11 26.70 -18.85
N ALA A 633 36.49 27.81 -19.28
CA ALA A 633 36.39 29.01 -18.46
C ALA A 633 35.40 28.86 -17.29
N SER A 634 34.51 27.87 -17.36
CA SER A 634 33.54 27.55 -16.31
C SER A 634 33.28 26.06 -16.20
N PHE A 635 32.68 25.63 -15.08
CA PHE A 635 32.25 24.24 -14.91
C PHE A 635 31.12 23.85 -15.87
N VAL A 636 30.22 24.78 -16.22
CA VAL A 636 29.17 24.58 -17.22
C VAL A 636 29.77 24.24 -18.59
N GLU A 637 30.81 24.97 -19.01
CA GLU A 637 31.52 24.69 -20.26
C GLU A 637 32.20 23.31 -20.22
N ALA A 638 32.86 22.96 -19.12
CA ALA A 638 33.49 21.65 -18.97
C ALA A 638 32.49 20.50 -19.05
N LEU A 639 31.32 20.62 -18.41
CA LEU A 639 30.26 19.62 -18.46
C LEU A 639 29.66 19.50 -19.87
N ASN A 640 29.49 20.61 -20.60
CA ASN A 640 29.02 20.58 -21.99
C ASN A 640 30.06 19.98 -22.95
N ALA A 641 31.35 20.27 -22.75
CA ALA A 641 32.43 19.62 -23.50
C ALA A 641 32.45 18.11 -23.23
N GLY A 642 32.32 17.70 -21.96
CA GLY A 642 32.20 16.29 -21.56
C GLY A 642 30.98 15.58 -22.17
N ALA A 643 29.84 16.28 -22.27
CA ALA A 643 28.64 15.78 -22.94
C ALA A 643 28.89 15.55 -24.45
N GLY A 644 29.52 16.51 -25.13
CA GLY A 644 29.89 16.37 -26.55
C GLY A 644 30.88 15.22 -26.80
N LEU A 645 31.82 14.99 -25.88
CA LEU A 645 32.72 13.84 -25.93
C LEU A 645 31.95 12.51 -25.80
N TYR A 646 30.96 12.43 -24.90
CA TYR A 646 30.08 11.26 -24.79
C TYR A 646 29.29 11.03 -26.09
N GLU A 647 28.71 12.09 -26.69
CA GLU A 647 27.98 11.98 -27.95
C GLU A 647 28.84 11.44 -29.10
N ALA A 648 30.13 11.79 -29.12
CA ALA A 648 31.08 11.30 -30.12
C ALA A 648 31.49 9.82 -29.93
N LEU A 649 31.23 9.21 -28.76
CA LEU A 649 31.56 7.79 -28.52
C LEU A 649 30.72 6.85 -29.39
N THR A 650 31.36 5.85 -29.99
CA THR A 650 30.72 4.87 -30.87
C THR A 650 30.18 3.66 -30.10
N ALA A 651 29.34 2.86 -30.75
CA ALA A 651 28.85 1.59 -30.21
C ALA A 651 29.96 0.56 -29.93
N GLU A 652 31.15 0.71 -30.54
CA GLU A 652 32.33 -0.10 -30.24
C GLU A 652 32.88 0.19 -28.83
N THR A 653 32.75 1.45 -28.38
CA THR A 653 33.19 1.87 -27.04
C THR A 653 32.10 1.66 -26.01
N LEU A 654 30.85 1.95 -26.38
CA LEU A 654 29.68 1.85 -25.51
C LEU A 654 28.69 0.83 -26.11
N PRO A 655 28.81 -0.47 -25.75
CA PRO A 655 27.86 -1.48 -26.19
C PRO A 655 26.46 -1.10 -25.72
N THR A 656 25.48 -1.02 -26.63
CA THR A 656 24.10 -0.56 -26.32
C THR A 656 24.01 0.89 -25.83
N LYS A 657 24.85 1.80 -26.38
CA LYS A 657 24.75 3.24 -26.12
C LYS A 657 23.29 3.73 -26.27
N PRO A 658 22.73 4.42 -25.26
CA PRO A 658 21.37 4.94 -25.34
C PRO A 658 21.17 5.90 -26.51
N GLU A 659 19.98 5.89 -27.11
CA GLU A 659 19.59 6.82 -28.19
C GLU A 659 19.12 8.18 -27.65
N THR A 660 18.80 8.27 -26.36
CA THR A 660 18.38 9.51 -25.70
C THR A 660 19.50 10.56 -25.74
N ALA A 661 19.19 11.74 -26.25
CA ALA A 661 20.14 12.85 -26.32
C ALA A 661 20.46 13.40 -24.93
N VAL A 662 21.69 13.91 -24.76
CA VAL A 662 22.08 14.62 -23.54
C VAL A 662 21.57 16.05 -23.57
N ARG A 663 21.05 16.54 -22.45
CA ARG A 663 20.63 17.93 -22.27
C ARG A 663 21.85 18.82 -22.01
N ARG A 664 21.73 20.06 -22.45
CA ARG A 664 22.74 21.09 -22.24
C ARG A 664 22.78 21.48 -20.76
N TRP A 665 23.99 21.68 -20.24
CA TRP A 665 24.20 22.26 -18.92
C TRP A 665 24.09 23.78 -18.99
N VAL A 666 23.43 24.36 -18.00
CA VAL A 666 23.28 25.80 -17.79
C VAL A 666 23.70 26.21 -16.38
N ALA A 667 24.09 27.46 -16.24
CA ALA A 667 24.40 28.04 -14.93
C ALA A 667 23.13 28.19 -14.08
N SER A 668 23.28 28.13 -12.76
CA SER A 668 22.24 28.48 -11.77
C SER A 668 22.87 29.28 -10.62
N ASP A 669 22.05 29.79 -9.70
CA ASP A 669 22.54 30.47 -8.47
C ASP A 669 23.33 29.53 -7.54
N SER A 670 23.20 28.21 -7.75
CA SER A 670 23.91 27.15 -7.04
C SER A 670 24.97 26.54 -7.95
N CYS A 671 24.89 25.24 -8.25
CA CYS A 671 25.77 24.55 -9.20
C CYS A 671 25.05 24.37 -10.56
N PRO A 672 25.75 23.99 -11.65
CA PRO A 672 25.14 23.82 -12.97
C PRO A 672 23.92 22.87 -12.97
N VAL A 673 22.85 23.22 -13.68
CA VAL A 673 21.68 22.33 -13.88
C VAL A 673 21.53 22.02 -15.35
N LEU A 674 20.59 21.13 -15.67
CA LEU A 674 20.21 20.82 -17.05
C LEU A 674 19.07 21.73 -17.49
N GLU A 675 19.04 22.04 -18.80
CA GLU A 675 17.95 22.79 -19.45
C GLU A 675 16.57 22.15 -19.32
#